data_AF-A0A1M7CVM2-F1
#
_entry.id   AF-A0A1M7CVM2-F1
#
_cell.length_a   1.000
_cell.length_b   1.000
_cell.length_c   1.000
_cell.angle_alpha   90.00
_cell.angle_beta   90.00
_cell.angle_gamma   90.00
#
_symmetry.space_group_name_H-M   'P 1'
#
loop_
_entity.id
_entity.type
_entity.pdbx_description
1 polymer ?
#
loop_
_entity_poly.entity_id
_entity_poly.type
_entity_poly.pdbx_seq_one_letter_code
_entity_poly.pdbx_strand_id
1 'polypeptide(L)'
;MTETPPRVAIENVRKSLLSRVSMVWAIPFLALVIALFVAWQAFDARGPLIEIEFADGAGIAKRQTELRYRDVNVGLVEDVTFSKDLGAVVAHVRLDKAVAPYVDAGSTFWVVQPELTTRGISGLDTVLSGVYIEGSWDSTVGPERTRFKGAVEAPLYKSDQKGLQLALRTTPGGTMTDNSPILFRGIEVGRVGKARISQQGNFAIAEAIIYEEYSRLISPSTRFWETSGFTFSVGPTGAEIDFSSFATLVGGGLTFDTFVSGGDPVGDGTVFEVFADEPSARNSLFNASEVETLEMRVVFEGNIAGLAVGAPVELSGLKIGTVQSVSGVIDADAFGDNRVRLNAVLSIQPARLGLQDEVTPEAALRFLAARIQEGLRARLASASLLTGGLKIELLQVDDAPPAPFLTGEGIVPIIPTTKSEISDAAATVEGVFNRINNLPIEELLSSAIEFLDSAEAFVSDEDLRETPQDLRALLGDVRGIVTSQDVQNIPVTLNAAIGRFETLLAQLEKDQLATRLAAAVDAAADAAKGVTASVEGVPALVTELEAVAAKASALPLDALTTQLTALTASADEILGTDAARQLPADLGAALKEINATLAELRQGGAVTNINATLDSTRQAADAVATSTQDLPALVDRIRRVFDQASATIAGYNKGETLSRDAQAALRDISKAADAMTSLARMLERNPDALIRGR
;
A
#
# COMPACT_ATOMS: atom_id res chain seq x y z
N MET A 1 7.55 -93.24 105.19
CA MET A 1 8.03 -93.03 103.82
C MET A 1 6.83 -92.54 103.01
N THR A 2 6.60 -91.23 102.85
CA THR A 2 7.24 -90.30 101.87
C THR A 2 7.04 -90.83 100.44
N GLU A 3 6.39 -90.16 99.47
CA GLU A 3 6.07 -88.75 99.27
C GLU A 3 4.82 -88.61 98.38
N THR A 4 3.97 -87.64 98.68
CA THR A 4 2.95 -87.14 97.74
C THR A 4 3.60 -86.09 96.85
N PRO A 5 3.55 -86.20 95.51
CA PRO A 5 4.20 -85.22 94.64
C PRO A 5 3.48 -83.86 94.71
N PRO A 6 4.21 -82.74 94.61
CA PRO A 6 3.63 -81.41 94.75
C PRO A 6 2.72 -81.07 93.56
N ARG A 7 1.66 -80.30 93.81
CA ARG A 7 0.77 -79.78 92.77
C ARG A 7 1.54 -78.79 91.89
N VAL A 8 1.60 -79.10 90.60
CA VAL A 8 2.22 -78.25 89.58
C VAL A 8 1.38 -76.98 89.42
N ALA A 9 1.98 -75.82 89.67
CA ALA A 9 1.38 -74.52 89.38
C ALA A 9 1.39 -74.29 87.86
N ILE A 10 0.21 -74.29 87.24
CA ILE A 10 0.06 -73.93 85.83
C ILE A 10 -0.03 -72.41 85.77
N GLU A 11 1.10 -71.76 85.50
CA GLU A 11 1.11 -70.34 85.15
C GLU A 11 0.69 -70.21 83.68
N ASN A 12 -0.48 -69.61 83.45
CA ASN A 12 -0.93 -69.28 82.11
C ASN A 12 -0.04 -68.15 81.57
N VAL A 13 1.06 -68.50 80.92
CA VAL A 13 1.85 -67.57 80.11
C VAL A 13 0.92 -67.06 79.01
N ARG A 14 0.38 -65.85 79.18
CA ARG A 14 -0.23 -65.09 78.09
C ARG A 14 0.84 -64.93 77.02
N LYS A 15 0.84 -65.81 76.03
CA LYS A 15 1.69 -65.68 74.85
C LYS A 15 1.40 -64.30 74.26
N SER A 16 2.38 -63.41 74.35
CA SER A 16 2.34 -62.09 73.72
C SER A 16 1.96 -62.26 72.24
N LEU A 17 1.05 -61.42 71.74
CA LEU A 17 0.60 -61.48 70.34
C LEU A 17 1.77 -61.41 69.34
N LEU A 18 2.91 -60.85 69.77
CA LEU A 18 4.15 -60.78 69.00
C LEU A 18 4.82 -62.15 68.78
N SER A 19 4.57 -63.17 69.61
CA SER A 19 5.15 -64.52 69.41
C SER A 19 4.38 -65.37 68.39
N ARG A 20 3.27 -64.86 67.82
CA ARG A 20 2.50 -65.50 66.74
C ARG A 20 2.79 -64.90 65.37
N VAL A 21 3.48 -63.75 65.31
CA VAL A 21 3.92 -63.18 64.05
C VAL A 21 5.24 -63.86 63.70
N SER A 22 5.15 -64.85 62.80
CA SER A 22 6.33 -65.52 62.25
C SER A 22 7.28 -64.49 61.63
N MET A 23 8.57 -64.54 61.98
CA MET A 23 9.63 -63.70 61.39
C MET A 23 9.61 -63.72 59.84
N VAL A 24 9.06 -64.79 59.26
CA VAL A 24 8.84 -64.96 57.81
C VAL A 24 7.94 -63.86 57.21
N TRP A 25 7.00 -63.29 57.98
CA TRP A 25 6.11 -62.22 57.53
C TRP A 25 6.70 -60.80 57.65
N ALA A 26 7.84 -60.64 58.33
CA ALA A 26 8.47 -59.33 58.47
C ALA A 26 8.99 -58.79 57.12
N ILE A 27 9.53 -59.66 56.27
CA ILE A 27 10.10 -59.27 54.96
C ILE A 27 9.00 -58.79 53.99
N PRO A 28 7.88 -59.50 53.77
CA PRO A 28 6.78 -59.01 52.93
C PRO A 28 6.16 -57.71 53.43
N PHE A 29 6.02 -57.55 54.76
CA PHE A 29 5.47 -56.33 55.35
C PHE A 29 6.41 -55.13 55.12
N LEU A 30 7.72 -55.32 55.33
CA LEU A 30 8.71 -54.28 55.05
C LEU A 30 8.72 -53.90 53.55
N ALA A 31 8.63 -54.89 52.66
CA ALA A 31 8.52 -54.65 51.22
C ALA A 31 7.25 -53.86 50.86
N LEU A 32 6.11 -54.17 51.48
CA LEU A 32 4.86 -53.43 51.30
C LEU A 32 4.98 -51.98 51.77
N VAL A 33 5.60 -51.73 52.93
CA VAL A 33 5.83 -50.38 53.45
C VAL A 33 6.74 -49.58 52.53
N ILE A 34 7.83 -50.19 52.03
CA ILE A 34 8.71 -49.54 51.05
C ILE A 34 7.95 -49.25 49.75
N ALA A 35 7.14 -50.19 49.25
CA ALA A 35 6.34 -49.98 48.05
C ALA A 35 5.33 -48.84 48.22
N LEU A 36 4.64 -48.77 49.37
CA LEU A 36 3.74 -47.66 49.72
C LEU A 36 4.49 -46.34 49.83
N PHE A 37 5.68 -46.34 50.44
CA PHE A 37 6.51 -45.14 50.55
C PHE A 37 6.98 -44.64 49.18
N VAL A 38 7.47 -45.53 48.31
CA VAL A 38 7.86 -45.19 46.93
C VAL A 38 6.66 -44.71 46.13
N ALA A 39 5.50 -45.35 46.27
CA ALA A 39 4.27 -44.92 45.62
C ALA A 39 3.82 -43.53 46.09
N TRP A 40 3.90 -43.25 47.40
CA TRP A 40 3.58 -41.94 47.96
C TRP A 40 4.58 -40.87 47.51
N GLN A 41 5.88 -41.17 47.53
CA GLN A 41 6.91 -40.26 47.03
C GLN A 41 6.71 -39.97 45.54
N ALA A 42 6.37 -40.98 44.74
CA ALA A 42 6.06 -40.83 43.31
C ALA A 42 4.73 -40.11 43.06
N PHE A 43 3.84 -40.02 44.04
CA PHE A 43 2.59 -39.25 43.96
C PHE A 43 2.83 -37.79 44.38
N ASP A 44 3.53 -37.56 45.49
CA ASP A 44 3.86 -36.21 45.99
C ASP A 44 4.84 -35.46 45.07
N ALA A 45 5.70 -36.19 44.35
CA ALA A 45 6.58 -35.60 43.35
C ALA A 45 5.84 -35.06 42.11
N ARG A 46 4.58 -35.45 41.89
CA ARG A 46 3.78 -34.96 40.75
C ARG A 46 3.21 -33.59 41.10
N GLY A 47 3.25 -32.66 40.15
CA GLY A 47 2.53 -31.40 40.32
C GLY A 47 1.01 -31.54 40.19
N PRO A 48 0.28 -30.44 40.42
CA PRO A 48 -1.18 -30.45 40.33
C PRO A 48 -1.66 -30.64 38.89
N LEU A 49 -2.89 -31.15 38.77
CA LEU A 49 -3.59 -31.26 37.49
C LEU A 49 -4.49 -30.03 37.33
N ILE A 50 -4.37 -29.35 36.19
CA ILE A 50 -5.24 -28.23 35.82
C ILE A 50 -6.09 -28.60 34.60
N GLU A 51 -7.25 -27.98 34.49
CA GLU A 51 -8.20 -28.10 33.39
C GLU A 51 -8.18 -26.80 32.60
N ILE A 52 -7.88 -26.87 31.30
CA ILE A 52 -7.91 -25.72 30.40
C ILE A 52 -8.97 -25.98 29.32
N GLU A 53 -9.96 -25.10 29.25
CA GLU A 53 -11.10 -25.20 28.34
C GLU A 53 -10.88 -24.34 27.09
N PHE A 54 -10.75 -24.98 25.93
CA PHE A 54 -10.58 -24.33 24.62
C PHE A 54 -11.84 -24.48 23.76
N ALA A 55 -12.12 -23.50 22.92
CA ALA A 55 -13.22 -23.58 21.94
C ALA A 55 -12.94 -24.63 20.85
N ASP A 56 -11.67 -24.77 20.44
CA ASP A 56 -11.19 -25.78 19.50
C ASP A 56 -10.00 -26.54 20.14
N GLY A 57 -9.96 -27.85 19.92
CA GLY A 57 -8.89 -28.73 20.39
C GLY A 57 -8.02 -29.29 19.27
N ALA A 58 -8.13 -28.75 18.05
CA ALA A 58 -7.33 -29.17 16.91
C ALA A 58 -5.84 -29.24 17.25
N GLY A 59 -5.23 -30.42 17.04
CA GLY A 59 -3.81 -30.66 17.30
C GLY A 59 -3.42 -30.96 18.76
N ILE A 60 -4.31 -30.77 19.74
CA ILE A 60 -4.03 -31.14 21.14
C ILE A 60 -4.14 -32.66 21.27
N ALA A 61 -3.03 -33.31 21.61
CA ALA A 61 -2.92 -34.76 21.72
C ALA A 61 -2.54 -35.20 23.13
N LYS A 62 -3.26 -36.23 23.61
CA LYS A 62 -3.03 -36.87 24.90
C LYS A 62 -1.59 -37.39 25.00
N ARG A 63 -0.89 -37.01 26.08
CA ARG A 63 0.49 -37.39 26.42
C ARG A 63 1.54 -37.02 25.38
N GLN A 64 1.21 -36.08 24.49
CA GLN A 64 2.11 -35.58 23.45
C GLN A 64 2.24 -34.06 23.50
N THR A 65 1.12 -33.35 23.69
CA THR A 65 1.11 -31.89 23.80
C THR A 65 1.70 -31.45 25.14
N GLU A 66 2.68 -30.57 25.07
CA GLU A 66 3.34 -29.95 26.22
C GLU A 66 2.69 -28.60 26.55
N LEU A 67 2.75 -28.21 27.83
CA LEU A 67 2.55 -26.84 28.25
C LEU A 67 3.89 -26.15 28.35
N ARG A 68 4.03 -24.99 27.71
CA ARG A 68 5.25 -24.19 27.70
C ARG A 68 5.06 -22.83 28.34
N TYR A 69 6.12 -22.34 28.99
CA TYR A 69 6.25 -20.99 29.48
C TYR A 69 7.62 -20.46 29.09
N ARG A 70 7.67 -19.36 28.33
CA ARG A 70 8.91 -18.81 27.78
C ARG A 70 9.74 -19.87 27.04
N ASP A 71 9.08 -20.64 26.18
CA ASP A 71 9.66 -21.75 25.41
C ASP A 71 10.22 -22.93 26.23
N VAL A 72 9.98 -22.95 27.55
CA VAL A 72 10.38 -24.06 28.44
C VAL A 72 9.18 -24.94 28.73
N ASN A 73 9.34 -26.27 28.60
CA ASN A 73 8.33 -27.24 29.02
C ASN A 73 8.15 -27.18 30.54
N VAL A 74 6.91 -26.93 30.97
CA VAL A 74 6.50 -26.79 32.38
C VAL A 74 5.26 -27.65 32.71
N GLY A 75 4.88 -28.53 31.78
CA GLY A 75 3.75 -29.45 31.99
C GLY A 75 3.43 -30.30 30.76
N LEU A 76 2.57 -31.31 30.96
CA LEU A 76 2.17 -32.25 29.92
C LEU A 76 0.67 -32.50 29.95
N VAL A 77 0.03 -32.54 28.77
CA VAL A 77 -1.38 -32.92 28.64
C VAL A 77 -1.54 -34.41 28.97
N GLU A 78 -2.18 -34.74 30.09
CA GLU A 78 -2.48 -36.12 30.50
C GLU A 78 -3.71 -36.69 29.81
N ASP A 79 -4.71 -35.84 29.52
CA ASP A 79 -5.96 -36.26 28.88
C ASP A 79 -6.64 -35.12 28.13
N VAL A 80 -7.49 -35.46 27.16
CA VAL A 80 -8.28 -34.51 26.37
C VAL A 80 -9.71 -35.03 26.31
N THR A 81 -10.66 -34.21 26.76
CA THR A 81 -12.09 -34.58 26.83
C THR A 81 -12.95 -33.45 26.30
N PHE A 82 -14.23 -33.71 26.05
CA PHE A 82 -15.18 -32.65 25.74
C PHE A 82 -15.87 -32.14 27.00
N SER A 83 -16.29 -30.87 26.99
CA SER A 83 -17.21 -30.33 27.98
C SER A 83 -18.54 -31.10 27.97
N LYS A 84 -19.33 -30.97 29.04
CA LYS A 84 -20.60 -31.73 29.17
C LYS A 84 -21.62 -31.41 28.08
N ASP A 85 -21.55 -30.21 27.52
CA ASP A 85 -22.38 -29.69 26.43
C ASP A 85 -21.74 -29.89 25.05
N LEU A 86 -20.56 -30.50 24.97
CA LEU A 86 -19.76 -30.70 23.76
C LEU A 86 -19.33 -29.41 23.04
N GLY A 87 -19.50 -28.25 23.68
CA GLY A 87 -19.16 -26.94 23.11
C GLY A 87 -17.69 -26.56 23.22
N ALA A 88 -16.91 -27.29 24.02
CA ALA A 88 -15.49 -27.00 24.26
C ALA A 88 -14.67 -28.28 24.47
N VAL A 89 -13.36 -28.16 24.23
CA VAL A 89 -12.37 -29.20 24.51
C VAL A 89 -11.64 -28.86 25.81
N VAL A 90 -11.65 -29.80 26.76
CA VAL A 90 -10.99 -29.69 28.06
C VAL A 90 -9.70 -30.50 28.05
N ALA A 91 -8.57 -29.79 28.06
CA ALA A 91 -7.24 -30.37 28.22
C ALA A 91 -6.90 -30.48 29.72
N HIS A 92 -6.57 -31.70 30.16
CA HIS A 92 -6.11 -31.96 31.51
C HIS A 92 -4.57 -31.92 31.52
N VAL A 93 -4.00 -30.85 32.05
CA VAL A 93 -2.56 -30.59 32.01
C VAL A 93 -1.95 -30.81 33.39
N ARG A 94 -0.95 -31.68 33.47
CA ARG A 94 -0.14 -31.86 34.67
C ARG A 94 0.95 -30.81 34.68
N LEU A 95 0.93 -29.92 35.67
CA LEU A 95 1.97 -28.91 35.85
C LEU A 95 3.19 -29.49 36.55
N ASP A 96 4.34 -28.89 36.31
CA ASP A 96 5.52 -29.09 37.14
C ASP A 96 5.35 -28.43 38.52
N LYS A 97 5.77 -29.15 39.58
CA LYS A 97 5.63 -28.71 40.97
C LYS A 97 6.34 -27.37 41.26
N ALA A 98 7.40 -27.06 40.52
CA ALA A 98 8.15 -25.81 40.65
C ALA A 98 7.40 -24.58 40.12
N VAL A 99 6.50 -24.78 39.16
CA VAL A 99 5.79 -23.70 38.45
C VAL A 99 4.36 -23.55 38.97
N ALA A 100 3.77 -24.63 39.48
CA ALA A 100 2.41 -24.66 40.01
C ALA A 100 2.01 -23.48 40.93
N PRO A 101 2.86 -22.98 41.86
CA PRO A 101 2.48 -21.85 42.72
C PRO A 101 2.27 -20.52 41.99
N TYR A 102 2.83 -20.36 40.79
CA TYR A 102 2.71 -19.13 39.99
C TYR A 102 1.52 -19.19 39.01
N VAL A 103 0.92 -20.37 38.83
CA VAL A 103 -0.23 -20.55 37.95
C VAL A 103 -1.51 -20.23 38.73
N ASP A 104 -1.89 -18.96 38.72
CA ASP A 104 -3.02 -18.41 39.44
C ASP A 104 -4.14 -17.89 38.52
N ALA A 105 -5.13 -17.21 39.08
CA ALA A 105 -6.26 -16.65 38.34
C ALA A 105 -5.91 -15.65 37.21
N GLY A 106 -4.73 -15.04 37.22
CA GLY A 106 -4.23 -14.16 36.16
C GLY A 106 -3.58 -14.90 34.99
N SER A 107 -3.40 -16.22 35.11
CA SER A 107 -2.76 -17.03 34.08
C SER A 107 -3.62 -17.16 32.83
N THR A 108 -3.01 -16.91 31.67
CA THR A 108 -3.64 -17.05 30.36
C THR A 108 -2.98 -18.17 29.56
N PHE A 109 -3.76 -18.97 28.84
CA PHE A 109 -3.29 -20.11 28.06
C PHE A 109 -3.85 -20.04 26.65
N TRP A 110 -3.06 -20.34 25.63
CA TRP A 110 -3.50 -20.44 24.23
C TRP A 110 -2.80 -21.60 23.53
N VAL A 111 -3.40 -22.06 22.44
CA VAL A 111 -2.81 -23.13 21.61
C VAL A 111 -1.90 -22.48 20.58
N VAL A 112 -0.68 -22.98 20.44
CA VAL A 112 0.26 -22.56 19.40
C VAL A 112 0.30 -23.63 18.32
N GLN A 113 -0.08 -23.23 17.11
CA GLN A 113 -0.19 -24.08 15.93
C GLN A 113 0.40 -23.36 14.70
N PRO A 114 0.71 -24.08 13.61
CA PRO A 114 1.28 -23.44 12.44
C PRO A 114 0.19 -22.66 11.71
N GLU A 115 0.39 -21.35 11.58
CA GLU A 115 -0.57 -20.46 10.92
C GLU A 115 0.06 -19.84 9.67
N LEU A 116 -0.63 -20.01 8.54
CA LEU A 116 -0.32 -19.33 7.28
C LEU A 116 -1.21 -18.10 7.16
N THR A 117 -0.59 -16.94 7.27
CA THR A 117 -1.26 -15.66 7.03
C THR A 117 -0.80 -15.09 5.70
N THR A 118 -1.55 -14.12 5.17
CA THR A 118 -1.12 -13.33 4.00
C THR A 118 0.19 -12.55 4.22
N ARG A 119 0.64 -12.44 5.48
CA ARG A 119 1.82 -11.68 5.90
C ARG A 119 3.04 -12.53 6.23
N GLY A 120 2.87 -13.84 6.32
CA GLY A 120 3.96 -14.74 6.69
C GLY A 120 3.47 -15.99 7.38
N ILE A 121 4.44 -16.83 7.75
CA ILE A 121 4.23 -18.12 8.39
C ILE A 121 4.67 -18.00 9.84
N SER A 122 3.77 -18.26 10.77
CA SER A 122 4.07 -18.33 12.21
C SER A 122 3.89 -19.76 12.71
N GLY A 123 4.50 -20.10 13.85
CA GLY A 123 4.40 -21.44 14.43
C GLY A 123 5.13 -22.53 13.63
N LEU A 124 6.15 -22.20 12.83
CA LEU A 124 6.91 -23.20 12.05
C LEU A 124 7.60 -24.26 12.92
N ASP A 125 7.91 -23.93 14.17
CA ASP A 125 8.42 -24.85 15.19
C ASP A 125 7.45 -26.01 15.47
N THR A 126 6.14 -25.79 15.31
CA THR A 126 5.09 -26.80 15.50
C THR A 126 5.02 -27.81 14.36
N VAL A 127 5.59 -27.50 13.19
CA VAL A 127 5.61 -28.45 12.04
C VAL A 127 6.42 -29.70 12.38
N LEU A 128 7.49 -29.54 13.17
CA LEU A 128 8.34 -30.65 13.61
C LEU A 128 8.00 -31.10 15.03
N SER A 129 7.74 -30.17 15.96
CA SER A 129 7.52 -30.48 17.38
C SER A 129 6.06 -30.79 17.76
N GLY A 130 5.12 -30.52 16.85
CA GLY A 130 3.68 -30.64 17.10
C GLY A 130 3.08 -29.39 17.76
N VAL A 131 1.76 -29.39 17.87
CA VAL A 131 0.99 -28.34 18.56
C VAL A 131 1.27 -28.41 20.07
N TYR A 132 1.51 -27.26 20.70
CA TYR A 132 1.70 -27.11 22.15
C TYR A 132 0.77 -26.04 22.72
N ILE A 133 0.61 -26.06 24.04
CA ILE A 133 -0.11 -25.01 24.76
C ILE A 133 0.95 -24.06 25.33
N GLU A 134 0.81 -22.77 25.11
CA GLU A 134 1.64 -21.75 25.77
C GLU A 134 0.84 -21.10 26.89
N GLY A 135 1.51 -20.87 28.02
CA GLY A 135 0.96 -20.16 29.17
C GLY A 135 1.72 -18.87 29.46
N SER A 136 1.04 -17.88 30.04
CA SER A 136 1.64 -16.66 30.55
C SER A 136 1.06 -16.31 31.93
N TRP A 137 1.94 -16.02 32.88
CA TRP A 137 1.65 -15.59 34.25
C TRP A 137 2.79 -14.71 34.75
N ASP A 138 2.59 -14.02 35.88
CA ASP A 138 3.60 -13.16 36.49
C ASP A 138 4.49 -13.93 37.48
N SER A 139 5.47 -13.26 38.07
CA SER A 139 6.38 -13.88 39.05
C SER A 139 5.85 -13.86 40.49
N THR A 140 4.58 -13.51 40.69
CA THR A 140 3.96 -13.44 42.02
C THR A 140 3.13 -14.69 42.28
N VAL A 141 3.14 -15.14 43.54
CA VAL A 141 2.37 -16.31 43.96
C VAL A 141 0.98 -15.83 44.33
N GLY A 142 -0.01 -16.19 43.52
CA GLY A 142 -1.41 -15.86 43.73
C GLY A 142 -2.25 -17.00 44.30
N PRO A 143 -3.57 -16.80 44.39
CA PRO A 143 -4.50 -17.84 44.84
C PRO A 143 -4.55 -19.01 43.85
N GLU A 144 -4.42 -20.23 44.36
CA GLU A 144 -4.46 -21.44 43.54
C GLU A 144 -5.76 -21.54 42.73
N ARG A 145 -5.60 -21.85 41.44
CA ARG A 145 -6.71 -22.10 40.52
C ARG A 145 -6.40 -23.32 39.68
N THR A 146 -7.39 -24.20 39.53
CA THR A 146 -7.23 -25.46 38.79
C THR A 146 -8.01 -25.49 37.49
N ARG A 147 -8.90 -24.51 37.24
CA ARG A 147 -9.72 -24.45 36.03
C ARG A 147 -9.56 -23.11 35.33
N PHE A 148 -9.21 -23.18 34.05
CA PHE A 148 -8.88 -22.06 33.19
C PHE A 148 -9.67 -22.09 31.89
N LYS A 149 -9.89 -20.91 31.33
CA LYS A 149 -10.43 -20.75 29.99
C LYS A 149 -9.27 -20.39 29.07
N GLY A 150 -9.06 -21.19 28.04
CA GLY A 150 -8.08 -20.91 27.00
C GLY A 150 -8.50 -19.70 26.17
N ALA A 151 -7.55 -18.83 25.89
CA ALA A 151 -7.68 -17.78 24.90
C ALA A 151 -7.64 -18.39 23.50
N VAL A 152 -8.45 -17.81 22.60
CA VAL A 152 -8.53 -18.24 21.19
C VAL A 152 -7.25 -17.87 20.44
N GLU A 153 -6.65 -16.75 20.79
CA GLU A 153 -5.45 -16.20 20.18
C GLU A 153 -4.46 -15.82 21.30
N ALA A 154 -3.18 -15.71 20.94
CA ALA A 154 -2.18 -15.21 21.87
C ALA A 154 -2.55 -13.78 22.33
N PRO A 155 -2.44 -13.48 23.64
CA PRO A 155 -2.65 -12.12 24.12
C PRO A 155 -1.64 -11.17 23.49
N LEU A 156 -2.07 -9.92 23.23
CA LEU A 156 -1.21 -8.91 22.60
C LEU A 156 0.08 -8.66 23.40
N TYR A 157 0.00 -8.77 24.72
CA TYR A 157 1.12 -8.66 25.63
C TYR A 157 1.16 -9.87 26.56
N LYS A 158 2.36 -10.40 26.77
CA LYS A 158 2.62 -11.41 27.80
C LYS A 158 2.72 -10.72 29.18
N SER A 159 2.39 -11.42 30.26
CA SER A 159 2.40 -10.87 31.63
C SER A 159 3.76 -10.31 32.09
N ASP A 160 4.83 -10.68 31.40
CA ASP A 160 6.20 -10.22 31.64
C ASP A 160 6.67 -9.09 30.70
N GLN A 161 5.89 -8.76 29.66
CA GLN A 161 6.19 -7.65 28.77
C GLN A 161 5.72 -6.33 29.40
N LYS A 162 6.69 -5.48 29.73
CA LYS A 162 6.45 -4.09 30.14
C LYS A 162 6.34 -3.20 28.91
N GLY A 163 5.41 -2.26 28.95
CA GLY A 163 5.21 -1.28 27.89
C GLY A 163 4.02 -0.38 28.15
N LEU A 164 3.97 0.72 27.41
CA LEU A 164 2.88 1.70 27.44
C LEU A 164 1.70 1.13 26.64
N GLN A 165 0.56 0.98 27.30
CA GLN A 165 -0.66 0.46 26.66
C GLN A 165 -1.48 1.61 26.08
N LEU A 166 -1.81 1.52 24.80
CA LEU A 166 -2.55 2.53 24.06
C LEU A 166 -3.81 1.91 23.43
N ALA A 167 -4.78 2.76 23.12
CA ALA A 167 -5.89 2.40 22.26
C ALA A 167 -5.82 3.24 20.98
N LEU A 168 -5.80 2.59 19.83
CA LEU A 168 -5.73 3.24 18.53
C LEU A 168 -7.10 3.17 17.87
N ARG A 169 -7.65 4.31 17.46
CA ARG A 169 -8.92 4.40 16.75
C ARG A 169 -8.74 4.99 15.36
N THR A 170 -9.48 4.50 14.38
CA THR A 170 -9.49 5.10 13.04
C THR A 170 -10.30 6.39 13.01
N THR A 171 -9.96 7.27 12.07
CA THR A 171 -10.86 8.36 11.66
C THR A 171 -12.09 7.79 10.92
N PRO A 172 -13.20 8.56 10.78
CA PRO A 172 -14.36 8.10 10.02
C PRO A 172 -13.98 7.69 8.59
N GLY A 173 -14.30 6.45 8.21
CA GLY A 173 -13.93 5.88 6.90
C GLY A 173 -12.47 5.43 6.78
N GLY A 174 -11.65 5.61 7.83
CA GLY A 174 -10.28 5.12 7.90
C GLY A 174 -10.22 3.61 8.13
N THR A 175 -9.21 2.97 7.53
CA THR A 175 -8.90 1.55 7.71
C THR A 175 -7.82 1.38 8.77
N MET A 176 -7.82 0.23 9.46
CA MET A 176 -6.72 -0.17 10.34
C MET A 176 -6.33 -1.62 10.05
N THR A 177 -5.04 -1.87 10.03
CA THR A 177 -4.50 -3.22 9.80
C THR A 177 -4.33 -3.97 11.11
N ASP A 178 -4.96 -5.14 11.23
CA ASP A 178 -4.84 -6.02 12.42
C ASP A 178 -3.42 -6.55 12.61
N ASN A 179 -3.00 -6.68 13.87
CA ASN A 179 -1.71 -7.28 14.25
C ASN A 179 -0.52 -6.60 13.53
N SER A 180 -0.57 -5.28 13.36
CA SER A 180 0.42 -4.50 12.61
C SER A 180 1.55 -4.01 13.52
N PRO A 181 2.80 -3.97 13.03
CA PRO A 181 3.90 -3.39 13.79
C PRO A 181 3.74 -1.87 13.88
N ILE A 182 4.11 -1.31 15.03
CA ILE A 182 4.28 0.13 15.19
C ILE A 182 5.76 0.44 14.98
N LEU A 183 6.04 1.22 13.95
CA LEU A 183 7.37 1.58 13.51
C LEU A 183 7.68 3.01 13.92
N PHE A 184 8.94 3.25 14.28
CA PHE A 184 9.48 4.60 14.41
C PHE A 184 10.80 4.65 13.64
N ARG A 185 10.87 5.48 12.58
CA ARG A 185 12.03 5.57 11.69
C ARG A 185 12.51 4.21 11.15
N GLY A 186 11.56 3.30 10.90
CA GLY A 186 11.82 1.94 10.39
C GLY A 186 12.17 0.89 11.44
N ILE A 187 12.19 1.23 12.73
CA ILE A 187 12.43 0.29 13.84
C ILE A 187 11.09 -0.09 14.47
N GLU A 188 10.83 -1.39 14.70
CA GLU A 188 9.66 -1.86 15.45
C GLU A 188 9.77 -1.46 16.92
N VAL A 189 8.90 -0.55 17.33
CA VAL A 189 8.86 -0.01 18.70
C VAL A 189 7.60 -0.43 19.46
N GLY A 190 6.69 -1.12 18.79
CA GLY A 190 5.45 -1.61 19.37
C GLY A 190 4.64 -2.44 18.41
N ARG A 191 3.44 -2.81 18.83
CA ARG A 191 2.51 -3.63 18.04
C ARG A 191 1.07 -3.26 18.33
N VAL A 192 0.27 -3.21 17.27
CA VAL A 192 -1.19 -3.11 17.34
C VAL A 192 -1.75 -4.53 17.40
N GLY A 193 -2.76 -4.75 18.24
CA GLY A 193 -3.50 -6.01 18.28
C GLY A 193 -4.57 -6.09 17.20
N LYS A 194 -5.58 -6.90 17.47
CA LYS A 194 -6.72 -7.11 16.57
C LYS A 194 -7.69 -5.92 16.64
N ALA A 195 -8.03 -5.33 15.49
CA ALA A 195 -9.03 -4.29 15.41
C ALA A 195 -10.42 -4.84 15.65
N ARG A 196 -11.26 -4.02 16.28
CA ARG A 196 -12.68 -4.29 16.46
C ARG A 196 -13.45 -3.10 15.95
N ILE A 197 -14.49 -3.37 15.17
CA ILE A 197 -15.41 -2.32 14.72
C ILE A 197 -16.27 -1.92 15.91
N SER A 198 -16.43 -0.61 16.14
CA SER A 198 -17.35 -0.08 17.14
C SER A 198 -18.78 -0.58 16.89
N GLN A 199 -19.60 -0.71 17.93
CA GLN A 199 -20.98 -1.24 17.79
C GLN A 199 -21.85 -0.44 16.80
N GLN A 200 -21.54 0.84 16.59
CA GLN A 200 -22.23 1.72 15.66
C GLN A 200 -21.64 1.69 14.24
N GLY A 201 -20.49 1.04 14.02
CA GLY A 201 -19.84 0.93 12.71
C GLY A 201 -19.04 2.17 12.27
N ASN A 202 -18.90 3.18 13.12
CA ASN A 202 -18.36 4.50 12.73
C ASN A 202 -16.82 4.55 12.69
N PHE A 203 -16.16 3.72 13.49
CA PHE A 203 -14.70 3.62 13.58
C PHE A 203 -14.29 2.21 14.02
N ALA A 204 -13.04 1.84 13.72
CA ALA A 204 -12.37 0.67 14.27
C ALA A 204 -11.48 1.10 15.44
N ILE A 205 -11.35 0.24 16.45
CA ILE A 205 -10.49 0.44 17.62
C ILE A 205 -9.66 -0.82 17.88
N ALA A 206 -8.37 -0.65 18.17
CA ALA A 206 -7.46 -1.72 18.54
C ALA A 206 -6.67 -1.32 19.78
N GLU A 207 -6.37 -2.32 20.61
CA GLU A 207 -5.36 -2.18 21.64
C GLU A 207 -3.98 -2.18 20.99
N ALA A 208 -3.05 -1.41 21.54
CA ALA A 208 -1.69 -1.31 21.08
C ALA A 208 -0.73 -1.26 22.29
N ILE A 209 0.49 -1.74 22.08
CA ILE A 209 1.56 -1.65 23.07
C ILE A 209 2.78 -1.01 22.43
N ILE A 210 3.37 -0.05 23.14
CA ILE A 210 4.70 0.49 22.84
C ILE A 210 5.66 -0.11 23.86
N TYR A 211 6.75 -0.74 23.41
CA TYR A 211 7.69 -1.39 24.32
C TYR A 211 8.27 -0.39 25.32
N GLU A 212 8.54 -0.85 26.56
CA GLU A 212 8.98 0.00 27.69
C GLU A 212 10.12 0.95 27.32
N GLU A 213 11.11 0.47 26.56
CA GLU A 213 12.29 1.23 26.12
C GLU A 213 11.95 2.40 25.18
N TYR A 214 10.79 2.37 24.52
CA TYR A 214 10.30 3.37 23.59
C TYR A 214 9.10 4.18 24.11
N SER A 215 8.59 3.88 25.30
CA SER A 215 7.44 4.55 25.92
C SER A 215 7.58 6.09 25.94
N ARG A 216 8.79 6.59 26.14
CA ARG A 216 9.11 8.04 26.20
C ARG A 216 9.01 8.76 24.86
N LEU A 217 8.89 8.03 23.75
CA LEU A 217 8.70 8.63 22.42
C LEU A 217 7.26 9.15 22.23
N ILE A 218 6.34 8.68 23.07
CA ILE A 218 4.91 9.02 22.98
C ILE A 218 4.56 10.16 23.94
N SER A 219 3.86 11.15 23.39
CA SER A 219 3.37 12.34 24.08
C SER A 219 1.91 12.61 23.64
N PRO A 220 1.19 13.51 24.32
CA PRO A 220 -0.15 13.93 23.88
C PRO A 220 -0.18 14.53 22.46
N SER A 221 0.94 15.09 22.01
CA SER A 221 1.15 15.65 20.66
C SER A 221 1.54 14.59 19.61
N THR A 222 1.74 13.33 20.00
CA THR A 222 2.05 12.26 19.05
C THR A 222 0.86 11.98 18.15
N ARG A 223 1.11 11.76 16.87
CA ARG A 223 0.10 11.40 15.88
C ARG A 223 0.52 10.14 15.14
N PHE A 224 -0.42 9.21 14.97
CA PHE A 224 -0.21 7.93 14.32
C PHE A 224 -0.82 7.95 12.92
N TRP A 225 -0.16 7.34 11.95
CA TRP A 225 -0.76 7.13 10.63
C TRP A 225 -0.34 5.80 10.04
N GLU A 226 -1.14 5.31 9.12
CA GLU A 226 -0.86 4.08 8.38
C GLU A 226 0.29 4.30 7.39
N THR A 227 1.24 3.37 7.38
CA THR A 227 2.26 3.22 6.34
C THR A 227 1.73 2.19 5.35
N SER A 228 0.68 2.56 4.62
CA SER A 228 0.22 1.72 3.51
C SER A 228 1.17 1.91 2.33
N GLY A 229 1.56 0.81 1.69
CA GLY A 229 2.57 0.79 0.64
C GLY A 229 2.24 1.70 -0.56
N PHE A 230 3.32 2.26 -1.14
CA PHE A 230 3.37 3.10 -2.35
C PHE A 230 2.36 4.26 -2.39
N THR A 231 2.83 5.45 -2.06
CA THR A 231 2.09 6.69 -2.33
C THR A 231 2.68 7.35 -3.57
N PHE A 232 1.89 7.44 -4.64
CA PHE A 232 2.20 8.23 -5.82
C PHE A 232 1.44 9.54 -5.76
N SER A 233 2.16 10.66 -5.71
CA SER A 233 1.54 11.98 -5.78
C SER A 233 2.06 12.74 -6.99
N VAL A 234 1.15 13.46 -7.67
CA VAL A 234 1.47 14.35 -8.79
C VAL A 234 1.00 15.73 -8.41
N GLY A 235 1.95 16.63 -8.13
CA GLY A 235 1.69 18.00 -7.74
C GLY A 235 2.20 19.01 -8.77
N PRO A 236 1.95 20.32 -8.54
CA PRO A 236 2.53 21.40 -9.34
C PRO A 236 4.06 21.40 -9.36
N THR A 237 4.69 20.75 -8.38
CA THR A 237 6.14 20.60 -8.21
C THR A 237 6.73 19.37 -8.92
N GLY A 238 5.89 18.49 -9.49
CA GLY A 238 6.32 17.27 -10.17
C GLY A 238 5.65 16.00 -9.64
N ALA A 239 6.14 14.85 -10.09
CA ALA A 239 5.73 13.54 -9.57
C ALA A 239 6.68 13.13 -8.43
N GLU A 240 6.11 12.78 -7.27
CA GLU A 240 6.82 12.31 -6.10
C GLU A 240 6.34 10.89 -5.76
N ILE A 241 7.30 10.01 -5.49
CA ILE A 241 7.04 8.61 -5.15
C ILE A 241 7.65 8.34 -3.78
N ASP A 242 6.78 8.15 -2.79
CA ASP A 242 7.21 7.79 -1.44
C ASP A 242 7.25 6.28 -1.27
N PHE A 243 8.46 5.77 -1.06
CA PHE A 243 8.71 4.37 -0.74
C PHE A 243 9.03 4.21 0.75
N SER A 244 8.04 3.83 1.55
CA SER A 244 8.30 3.21 2.84
C SER A 244 8.75 1.76 2.62
N SER A 245 9.81 1.35 3.33
CA SER A 245 10.50 0.05 3.31
C SER A 245 9.75 -1.15 2.70
N PHE A 246 10.45 -2.02 1.96
CA PHE A 246 9.89 -3.25 1.37
C PHE A 246 9.13 -4.15 2.36
N ALA A 247 9.51 -4.14 3.64
CA ALA A 247 8.81 -4.88 4.70
C ALA A 247 7.36 -4.36 4.94
N THR A 248 7.12 -3.07 4.73
CA THR A 248 5.79 -2.44 4.89
C THR A 248 4.87 -2.66 3.69
N LEU A 249 5.42 -2.99 2.51
CA LEU A 249 4.66 -3.27 1.29
C LEU A 249 3.79 -4.55 1.38
N VAL A 250 4.20 -5.53 2.19
CA VAL A 250 3.54 -6.84 2.27
C VAL A 250 2.63 -6.95 3.50
N GLY A 251 2.89 -6.17 4.55
CA GLY A 251 2.21 -6.31 5.85
C GLY A 251 1.40 -5.12 6.34
N GLY A 252 1.56 -3.93 5.74
CA GLY A 252 1.12 -2.68 6.37
C GLY A 252 1.87 -2.41 7.68
N GLY A 253 1.63 -1.26 8.29
CA GLY A 253 2.28 -0.87 9.55
C GLY A 253 1.79 0.49 9.99
N LEU A 254 1.87 0.78 11.28
CA LEU A 254 1.62 2.13 11.78
C LEU A 254 2.95 2.81 12.05
N THR A 255 3.04 4.10 11.76
CA THR A 255 4.15 4.92 12.24
C THR A 255 3.59 6.11 12.99
N PHE A 256 4.45 6.80 13.71
CA PHE A 256 4.10 8.04 14.38
C PHE A 256 5.24 9.04 14.35
N ASP A 257 4.88 10.30 14.61
CA ASP A 257 5.82 11.35 14.93
C ASP A 257 5.18 12.33 15.92
N THR A 258 6.04 13.11 16.56
CA THR A 258 5.69 14.14 17.54
C THR A 258 6.14 15.47 16.97
N PHE A 259 5.23 16.14 16.24
CA PHE A 259 5.57 17.36 15.50
C PHE A 259 5.73 18.61 16.38
N VAL A 260 5.24 18.57 17.62
CA VAL A 260 5.38 19.66 18.60
C VAL A 260 6.03 19.09 19.86
N SER A 261 7.11 19.74 20.31
CA SER A 261 7.77 19.34 21.56
C SER A 261 7.00 19.88 22.77
N GLY A 262 6.62 19.01 23.69
CA GLY A 262 5.99 19.40 24.96
C GLY A 262 4.97 18.38 25.46
N GLY A 263 4.58 18.51 26.73
CA GLY A 263 3.64 17.62 27.40
C GLY A 263 4.30 16.54 28.25
N ASP A 264 3.60 16.10 29.29
CA ASP A 264 4.02 14.99 30.12
C ASP A 264 3.84 13.66 29.36
N PRO A 265 4.62 12.60 29.68
CA PRO A 265 4.41 11.27 29.12
C PRO A 265 2.97 10.82 29.31
N VAL A 266 2.40 10.17 28.29
CA VAL A 266 1.04 9.65 28.37
C VAL A 266 0.97 8.41 29.27
N GLY A 267 -0.17 8.23 29.92
CA GLY A 267 -0.46 7.05 30.74
C GLY A 267 -1.12 5.92 29.94
N ASP A 268 -1.21 4.76 30.58
CA ASP A 268 -1.88 3.60 30.00
C ASP A 268 -3.36 3.88 29.69
N GLY A 269 -3.83 3.30 28.59
CA GLY A 269 -5.21 3.44 28.09
C GLY A 269 -5.48 4.74 27.31
N THR A 270 -4.45 5.56 27.05
CA THR A 270 -4.61 6.77 26.25
C THR A 270 -5.05 6.41 24.82
N VAL A 271 -6.09 7.10 24.33
CA VAL A 271 -6.66 6.87 23.00
C VAL A 271 -6.03 7.82 21.98
N PHE A 272 -5.48 7.27 20.89
CA PHE A 272 -4.96 8.03 19.76
C PHE A 272 -5.74 7.76 18.48
N GLU A 273 -5.83 8.78 17.62
CA GLU A 273 -6.36 8.63 16.27
C GLU A 273 -5.26 8.18 15.30
N VAL A 274 -5.63 7.24 14.44
CA VAL A 274 -4.83 6.75 13.33
C VAL A 274 -5.34 7.41 12.05
N PHE A 275 -4.48 8.22 11.44
CA PHE A 275 -4.73 8.91 10.18
C PHE A 275 -4.33 8.06 8.98
N ALA A 276 -4.89 8.38 7.81
CA ALA A 276 -4.56 7.67 6.57
C ALA A 276 -3.12 7.92 6.10
N ASP A 277 -2.58 9.13 6.37
CA ASP A 277 -1.27 9.57 5.89
C ASP A 277 -0.64 10.62 6.82
N GLU A 278 0.66 10.87 6.64
CA GLU A 278 1.41 11.87 7.42
C GLU A 278 0.84 13.29 7.26
N PRO A 279 0.53 13.80 6.04
CA PRO A 279 -0.05 15.13 5.89
C PRO A 279 -1.33 15.32 6.72
N SER A 280 -2.22 14.33 6.74
CA SER A 280 -3.47 14.34 7.52
C SER A 280 -3.19 14.33 9.02
N ALA A 281 -2.26 13.48 9.47
CA ALA A 281 -1.79 13.44 10.86
C ALA A 281 -1.21 14.78 11.31
N ARG A 282 -0.32 15.37 10.51
CA ARG A 282 0.31 16.67 10.80
C ARG A 282 -0.72 17.79 10.83
N ASN A 283 -1.62 17.83 9.85
CA ASN A 283 -2.69 18.85 9.79
C ASN A 283 -3.65 18.77 10.97
N SER A 284 -3.84 17.59 11.58
CA SER A 284 -4.68 17.44 12.78
C SER A 284 -4.16 18.24 13.99
N LEU A 285 -2.85 18.52 14.07
CA LEU A 285 -2.26 19.33 15.14
C LEU A 285 -2.54 20.82 14.97
N PHE A 286 -2.68 21.28 13.73
CA PHE A 286 -3.01 22.68 13.41
C PHE A 286 -4.52 22.89 13.31
N ASN A 287 -5.27 21.81 13.08
CA ASN A 287 -6.72 21.75 13.18
C ASN A 287 -7.17 21.24 14.55
N ALA A 288 -6.27 21.22 15.55
CA ALA A 288 -6.49 20.61 16.86
C ALA A 288 -7.90 20.94 17.36
N SER A 289 -8.69 19.88 17.45
CA SER A 289 -10.09 19.86 17.80
C SER A 289 -10.36 20.69 19.05
N GLU A 290 -11.01 21.85 18.86
CA GLU A 290 -12.03 22.43 19.76
C GLU A 290 -12.62 23.75 19.23
N VAL A 291 -12.28 24.19 18.02
CA VAL A 291 -13.01 25.30 17.40
C VAL A 291 -13.99 24.75 16.37
N GLU A 292 -15.27 24.88 16.69
CA GLU A 292 -16.37 24.63 15.76
C GLU A 292 -16.12 25.39 14.44
N THR A 293 -16.29 24.70 13.31
CA THR A 293 -16.08 25.32 12.01
C THR A 293 -17.28 26.17 11.64
N LEU A 294 -17.04 27.31 11.00
CA LEU A 294 -18.11 28.12 10.46
C LEU A 294 -18.58 27.53 9.11
N GLU A 295 -19.81 27.04 9.06
CA GLU A 295 -20.44 26.64 7.80
C GLU A 295 -21.00 27.86 7.06
N MET A 296 -20.66 27.98 5.77
CA MET A 296 -21.21 29.00 4.88
C MET A 296 -21.58 28.41 3.53
N ARG A 297 -22.52 29.04 2.84
CA ARG A 297 -23.02 28.57 1.55
C ARG A 297 -22.67 29.54 0.43
N VAL A 298 -22.35 29.03 -0.74
CA VAL A 298 -22.06 29.83 -1.94
C VAL A 298 -22.84 29.27 -3.12
N VAL A 299 -23.50 30.15 -3.87
CA VAL A 299 -24.25 29.78 -5.07
C VAL A 299 -23.65 30.48 -6.27
N PHE A 300 -23.05 29.71 -7.19
CA PHE A 300 -22.47 30.25 -8.41
C PHE A 300 -23.50 30.24 -9.55
N GLU A 301 -23.50 31.30 -10.36
CA GLU A 301 -24.37 31.40 -11.54
C GLU A 301 -24.05 30.36 -12.61
N GLY A 302 -22.79 29.95 -12.72
CA GLY A 302 -22.33 28.91 -13.64
C GLY A 302 -22.25 27.54 -12.97
N ASN A 303 -22.67 26.50 -13.70
CA ASN A 303 -22.43 25.11 -13.32
C ASN A 303 -21.19 24.61 -14.06
N ILE A 304 -20.05 24.59 -13.36
CA ILE A 304 -18.75 24.29 -13.96
C ILE A 304 -18.20 23.02 -13.33
N ALA A 305 -17.87 22.04 -14.17
CA ALA A 305 -17.23 20.81 -13.73
C ALA A 305 -15.81 21.11 -13.22
N GLY A 306 -15.39 20.44 -12.14
CA GLY A 306 -14.04 20.57 -11.59
C GLY A 306 -13.98 21.02 -10.13
N LEU A 307 -15.10 21.48 -9.55
CA LEU A 307 -15.19 21.70 -8.10
C LEU A 307 -15.61 20.40 -7.40
N ALA A 308 -14.75 19.89 -6.51
CA ALA A 308 -14.97 18.66 -5.76
C ALA A 308 -15.06 18.92 -4.24
N VAL A 309 -15.63 17.95 -3.51
CA VAL A 309 -15.56 17.94 -2.04
C VAL A 309 -14.08 17.87 -1.62
N GLY A 310 -13.70 18.68 -0.65
CA GLY A 310 -12.32 18.86 -0.20
C GLY A 310 -11.54 19.96 -0.96
N ALA A 311 -12.09 20.54 -2.03
CA ALA A 311 -11.46 21.65 -2.74
C ALA A 311 -11.15 22.81 -1.77
N PRO A 312 -10.00 23.49 -1.91
CA PRO A 312 -9.60 24.52 -0.96
C PRO A 312 -10.49 25.77 -1.09
N VAL A 313 -10.77 26.37 0.06
CA VAL A 313 -11.35 27.72 0.17
C VAL A 313 -10.24 28.66 0.61
N GLU A 314 -9.94 29.66 -0.21
CA GLU A 314 -8.84 30.59 0.03
C GLU A 314 -9.36 32.01 0.24
N LEU A 315 -8.71 32.76 1.14
CA LEU A 315 -8.90 34.19 1.30
C LEU A 315 -7.55 34.86 1.07
N SER A 316 -7.45 35.71 0.05
CA SER A 316 -6.20 36.38 -0.33
C SER A 316 -5.01 35.40 -0.54
N GLY A 317 -5.29 34.21 -1.08
CA GLY A 317 -4.29 33.16 -1.32
C GLY A 317 -3.96 32.26 -0.12
N LEU A 318 -4.53 32.53 1.07
CA LEU A 318 -4.38 31.67 2.24
C LEU A 318 -5.54 30.67 2.32
N LYS A 319 -5.25 29.36 2.45
CA LYS A 319 -6.29 28.33 2.64
C LYS A 319 -6.91 28.43 4.04
N ILE A 320 -8.14 28.92 4.09
CA ILE A 320 -8.92 29.13 5.33
C ILE A 320 -9.99 28.05 5.57
N GLY A 321 -10.23 27.17 4.60
CA GLY A 321 -11.26 26.15 4.70
C GLY A 321 -11.27 25.17 3.53
N THR A 322 -12.33 24.38 3.45
CA THR A 322 -12.57 23.41 2.37
C THR A 322 -14.04 23.36 1.98
N VAL A 323 -14.30 22.87 0.77
CA VAL A 323 -15.66 22.54 0.31
C VAL A 323 -16.12 21.26 1.00
N GLN A 324 -17.19 21.35 1.78
CA GLN A 324 -17.79 20.23 2.52
C GLN A 324 -18.79 19.46 1.64
N SER A 325 -19.56 20.17 0.82
CA SER A 325 -20.51 19.55 -0.12
C SER A 325 -20.72 20.40 -1.37
N VAL A 326 -21.09 19.73 -2.46
CA VAL A 326 -21.45 20.35 -3.74
C VAL A 326 -22.78 19.76 -4.20
N SER A 327 -23.73 20.62 -4.55
CA SER A 327 -25.09 20.26 -4.93
C SER A 327 -25.63 21.22 -5.99
N GLY A 328 -26.74 20.86 -6.64
CA GLY A 328 -27.48 21.78 -7.50
C GLY A 328 -28.64 22.41 -6.72
N VAL A 329 -28.84 23.72 -6.85
CA VAL A 329 -30.01 24.42 -6.31
C VAL A 329 -30.79 25.10 -7.43
N ILE A 330 -32.12 25.09 -7.33
CA ILE A 330 -33.03 25.87 -8.17
C ILE A 330 -33.75 26.85 -7.24
N ASP A 331 -33.56 28.14 -7.47
CA ASP A 331 -34.14 29.20 -6.65
C ASP A 331 -34.68 30.31 -7.56
N ALA A 332 -35.94 30.13 -7.96
CA ALA A 332 -36.63 31.01 -8.90
C ALA A 332 -36.90 32.40 -8.29
N ASP A 333 -37.12 32.46 -6.98
CA ASP A 333 -37.43 33.68 -6.26
C ASP A 333 -36.19 34.56 -6.09
N ALA A 334 -35.03 33.95 -5.83
CA ALA A 334 -33.77 34.69 -5.67
C ALA A 334 -33.15 35.13 -7.00
N PHE A 335 -33.26 34.32 -8.06
CA PHE A 335 -32.53 34.56 -9.32
C PHE A 335 -33.43 34.86 -10.53
N GLY A 336 -34.75 34.80 -10.40
CA GLY A 336 -35.70 35.11 -11.48
C GLY A 336 -35.76 34.08 -12.62
N ASP A 337 -35.13 32.91 -12.46
CA ASP A 337 -35.18 31.81 -13.45
C ASP A 337 -35.11 30.43 -12.78
N ASN A 338 -35.47 29.37 -13.51
CA ASN A 338 -35.45 27.98 -13.04
C ASN A 338 -34.14 27.24 -13.40
N ARG A 339 -33.02 27.95 -13.59
CA ARG A 339 -31.75 27.29 -13.92
C ARG A 339 -31.12 26.64 -12.68
N VAL A 340 -30.58 25.45 -12.87
CA VAL A 340 -29.79 24.76 -11.85
C VAL A 340 -28.46 25.51 -11.67
N ARG A 341 -28.20 25.95 -10.45
CA ARG A 341 -26.97 26.65 -10.05
C ARG A 341 -26.14 25.77 -9.13
N LEU A 342 -24.83 25.95 -9.18
CA LEU A 342 -23.90 25.22 -8.33
C LEU A 342 -23.98 25.79 -6.91
N ASN A 343 -24.36 24.94 -5.95
CA ASN A 343 -24.44 25.26 -4.53
C ASN A 343 -23.35 24.50 -3.77
N ALA A 344 -22.39 25.22 -3.22
CA ALA A 344 -21.30 24.69 -2.41
C ALA A 344 -21.48 25.08 -0.94
N VAL A 345 -21.36 24.10 -0.04
CA VAL A 345 -21.24 24.35 1.41
C VAL A 345 -19.77 24.33 1.76
N LEU A 346 -19.32 25.37 2.44
CA LEU A 346 -17.95 25.61 2.85
C LEU A 346 -17.83 25.36 4.34
N SER A 347 -16.76 24.69 4.74
CA SER A 347 -16.33 24.61 6.13
C SER A 347 -15.13 25.54 6.31
N ILE A 348 -15.34 26.67 6.98
CA ILE A 348 -14.31 27.68 7.25
C ILE A 348 -13.77 27.47 8.67
N GLN A 349 -12.45 27.51 8.82
CA GLN A 349 -11.77 27.31 10.09
C GLN A 349 -11.41 28.67 10.70
N PRO A 350 -12.05 29.10 11.82
CA PRO A 350 -11.78 30.39 12.43
C PRO A 350 -10.30 30.59 12.80
N ALA A 351 -9.61 29.52 13.21
CA ALA A 351 -8.19 29.54 13.56
C ALA A 351 -7.27 29.97 12.41
N ARG A 352 -7.71 29.82 11.17
CA ARG A 352 -6.94 30.19 9.97
C ARG A 352 -7.20 31.61 9.49
N LEU A 353 -8.14 32.33 10.12
CA LEU A 353 -8.46 33.72 9.78
C LEU A 353 -7.55 34.73 10.48
N GLY A 354 -6.73 34.30 11.45
CA GLY A 354 -5.81 35.19 12.17
C GLY A 354 -6.50 36.19 13.12
N LEU A 355 -7.66 35.81 13.67
CA LEU A 355 -8.40 36.62 14.65
C LEU A 355 -7.61 36.72 15.97
N GLN A 356 -7.52 37.92 16.55
CA GLN A 356 -6.67 38.17 17.73
C GLN A 356 -7.33 37.81 19.08
N ASP A 357 -8.66 37.88 19.17
CA ASP A 357 -9.37 37.76 20.46
C ASP A 357 -10.03 36.40 20.63
N GLU A 358 -10.98 36.06 19.73
CA GLU A 358 -11.79 34.85 19.80
C GLU A 358 -11.70 34.06 18.50
N VAL A 359 -11.43 32.76 18.64
CA VAL A 359 -11.37 31.82 17.54
C VAL A 359 -12.65 30.99 17.57
N THR A 360 -13.79 31.61 17.27
CA THR A 360 -15.13 30.99 17.30
C THR A 360 -15.86 31.16 15.96
N PRO A 361 -16.86 30.31 15.64
CA PRO A 361 -17.71 30.50 14.47
C PRO A 361 -18.35 31.88 14.41
N GLU A 362 -18.80 32.42 15.55
CA GLU A 362 -19.48 33.71 15.64
C GLU A 362 -18.52 34.87 15.36
N ALA A 363 -17.28 34.77 15.85
CA ALA A 363 -16.24 35.76 15.55
C ALA A 363 -15.85 35.72 14.06
N ALA A 364 -15.68 34.52 13.50
CA ALA A 364 -15.42 34.35 12.06
C ALA A 364 -16.58 34.87 11.20
N LEU A 365 -17.83 34.62 11.60
CA LEU A 365 -19.01 35.09 10.89
C LEU A 365 -19.10 36.61 10.93
N ARG A 366 -18.87 37.25 12.08
CA ARG A 366 -18.82 38.72 12.19
C ARG A 366 -17.74 39.31 11.30
N PHE A 367 -16.55 38.72 11.29
CA PHE A 367 -15.44 39.15 10.43
C PHE A 367 -15.83 39.05 8.94
N LEU A 368 -16.29 37.89 8.49
CA LEU A 368 -16.65 37.69 7.09
C LEU A 368 -17.86 38.53 6.69
N ALA A 369 -18.85 38.72 7.58
CA ALA A 369 -19.99 39.59 7.35
C ALA A 369 -19.55 41.04 7.10
N ALA A 370 -18.64 41.59 7.92
CA ALA A 370 -18.09 42.92 7.72
C ALA A 370 -17.37 43.03 6.36
N ARG A 371 -16.56 42.04 6.01
CA ARG A 371 -15.86 41.99 4.72
C ARG A 371 -16.82 41.90 3.54
N ILE A 372 -17.92 41.16 3.66
CA ILE A 372 -18.97 41.06 2.63
C ILE A 372 -19.63 42.43 2.39
N GLN A 373 -19.91 43.17 3.47
CA GLN A 373 -20.43 44.55 3.39
C GLN A 373 -19.45 45.49 2.69
N GLU A 374 -18.16 45.28 2.88
CA GLU A 374 -17.11 46.06 2.20
C GLU A 374 -16.93 45.64 0.73
N GLY A 375 -17.48 44.49 0.29
CA GLY A 375 -17.37 44.01 -1.09
C GLY A 375 -16.71 42.64 -1.29
N LEU A 376 -16.53 41.84 -0.23
CA LEU A 376 -16.01 40.46 -0.34
C LEU A 376 -16.97 39.59 -1.17
N ARG A 377 -16.44 38.92 -2.20
CA ARG A 377 -17.18 38.00 -3.06
C ARG A 377 -16.43 36.68 -3.21
N ALA A 378 -17.17 35.60 -3.40
CA ALA A 378 -16.62 34.30 -3.77
C ALA A 378 -16.57 34.17 -5.29
N ARG A 379 -15.50 33.57 -5.83
CA ARG A 379 -15.41 33.15 -7.24
C ARG A 379 -14.84 31.75 -7.36
N LEU A 380 -15.17 31.07 -8.45
CA LEU A 380 -14.45 29.87 -8.86
C LEU A 380 -13.16 30.29 -9.57
N ALA A 381 -12.05 29.69 -9.17
CA ALA A 381 -10.74 29.86 -9.78
C ALA A 381 -10.08 28.50 -10.02
N SER A 382 -9.12 28.45 -10.95
CA SER A 382 -8.35 27.22 -11.18
C SER A 382 -7.40 26.95 -10.01
N ALA A 383 -7.48 25.75 -9.42
CA ALA A 383 -6.51 25.27 -8.44
C ALA A 383 -5.26 24.69 -9.11
N SER A 384 -5.44 24.08 -10.29
CA SER A 384 -4.36 23.48 -11.07
C SER A 384 -4.71 23.49 -12.54
N LEU A 385 -3.84 24.12 -13.35
CA LEU A 385 -3.98 24.16 -14.81
C LEU A 385 -3.78 22.78 -15.46
N LEU A 386 -3.11 21.85 -14.76
CA LEU A 386 -2.78 20.52 -15.28
C LEU A 386 -3.91 19.52 -15.07
N THR A 387 -4.56 19.57 -13.90
CA THR A 387 -5.58 18.58 -13.52
C THR A 387 -7.01 19.08 -13.72
N GLY A 388 -7.20 20.38 -14.00
CA GLY A 388 -8.51 21.00 -14.16
C GLY A 388 -9.30 21.16 -12.86
N GLY A 389 -8.68 20.91 -11.70
CA GLY A 389 -9.31 21.11 -10.39
C GLY A 389 -9.60 22.59 -10.11
N LEU A 390 -10.76 22.86 -9.52
CA LEU A 390 -11.19 24.21 -9.12
C LEU A 390 -11.03 24.43 -7.62
N LYS A 391 -10.89 25.69 -7.24
CA LYS A 391 -10.94 26.19 -5.86
C LYS A 391 -11.95 27.33 -5.73
N ILE A 392 -12.36 27.61 -4.50
CA ILE A 392 -13.16 28.79 -4.19
C ILE A 392 -12.25 29.85 -3.60
N GLU A 393 -12.20 31.01 -4.25
CA GLU A 393 -11.43 32.16 -3.80
C GLU A 393 -12.36 33.24 -3.28
N LEU A 394 -12.12 33.71 -2.06
CA LEU A 394 -12.75 34.86 -1.45
C LEU A 394 -11.84 36.07 -1.69
N LEU A 395 -12.35 37.05 -2.42
CA LEU A 395 -11.62 38.27 -2.76
C LEU A 395 -12.46 39.51 -2.54
N GLN A 396 -11.77 40.63 -2.37
CA GLN A 396 -12.39 41.95 -2.33
C GLN A 396 -12.68 42.42 -3.76
N VAL A 397 -13.93 42.82 -4.03
CA VAL A 397 -14.31 43.43 -5.30
C VAL A 397 -14.69 44.89 -5.05
N ASP A 398 -13.99 45.79 -5.71
CA ASP A 398 -14.30 47.23 -5.65
C ASP A 398 -15.69 47.51 -6.26
N ASP A 399 -16.45 48.41 -5.64
CA ASP A 399 -17.80 48.81 -6.06
C ASP A 399 -18.80 47.65 -6.26
N ALA A 400 -18.66 46.58 -5.46
CA ALA A 400 -19.53 45.42 -5.58
C ALA A 400 -21.00 45.76 -5.25
N PRO A 401 -21.98 45.28 -6.04
CA PRO A 401 -23.41 45.53 -5.78
C PRO A 401 -23.83 45.09 -4.38
N PRO A 402 -24.68 45.84 -3.66
CA PRO A 402 -25.18 45.42 -2.35
C PRO A 402 -25.84 44.03 -2.45
N ALA A 403 -25.38 43.10 -1.63
CA ALA A 403 -25.90 41.74 -1.61
C ALA A 403 -26.55 41.45 -0.25
N PRO A 404 -27.75 40.84 -0.21
CA PRO A 404 -28.42 40.52 1.04
C PRO A 404 -27.62 39.46 1.79
N PHE A 405 -27.17 39.81 2.99
CA PHE A 405 -26.57 38.86 3.93
C PHE A 405 -27.68 38.29 4.83
N LEU A 406 -28.19 37.12 4.48
CA LEU A 406 -29.22 36.45 5.27
C LEU A 406 -28.56 35.73 6.45
N THR A 407 -28.91 36.14 7.67
CA THR A 407 -28.49 35.49 8.92
C THR A 407 -29.70 35.25 9.81
N GLY A 408 -29.77 34.08 10.46
CA GLY A 408 -30.83 33.69 11.37
C GLY A 408 -30.58 32.29 11.97
N GLU A 409 -31.24 31.95 13.08
CA GLU A 409 -31.17 30.60 13.66
C GLU A 409 -31.59 29.54 12.64
N GLY A 410 -30.72 28.57 12.38
CA GLY A 410 -30.96 27.49 11.41
C GLY A 410 -30.77 27.86 9.93
N ILE A 411 -30.31 29.07 9.62
CA ILE A 411 -30.02 29.50 8.24
C ILE A 411 -28.51 29.54 8.04
N VAL A 412 -28.00 28.71 7.11
CA VAL A 412 -26.59 28.73 6.70
C VAL A 412 -26.29 30.06 5.98
N PRO A 413 -25.38 30.91 6.50
CA PRO A 413 -25.06 32.20 5.91
C PRO A 413 -24.54 32.07 4.47
N ILE A 414 -24.91 33.01 3.60
CA ILE A 414 -24.55 32.96 2.18
C ILE A 414 -23.43 33.96 1.88
N ILE A 415 -22.37 33.52 1.20
CA ILE A 415 -21.36 34.42 0.62
C ILE A 415 -21.80 34.78 -0.80
N PRO A 416 -21.93 36.08 -1.13
CA PRO A 416 -22.27 36.50 -2.48
C PRO A 416 -21.14 36.19 -3.47
N THR A 417 -21.49 35.84 -4.70
CA THR A 417 -20.52 35.48 -5.75
C THR A 417 -20.21 36.63 -6.69
N THR A 418 -19.07 36.53 -7.37
CA THR A 418 -18.74 37.34 -8.56
C THR A 418 -18.44 36.42 -9.74
N LYS A 419 -18.08 37.00 -10.89
CA LYS A 419 -17.72 36.24 -12.10
C LYS A 419 -16.53 35.32 -11.82
N SER A 420 -16.65 34.05 -12.20
CA SER A 420 -15.57 33.06 -12.12
C SER A 420 -14.40 33.47 -13.01
N GLU A 421 -13.17 33.25 -12.54
CA GLU A 421 -11.93 33.48 -13.30
C GLU A 421 -11.24 32.14 -13.50
N ILE A 422 -11.58 31.47 -14.59
CA ILE A 422 -10.95 30.20 -14.98
C ILE A 422 -10.08 30.53 -16.17
N SER A 423 -8.79 30.21 -16.10
CA SER A 423 -7.93 30.32 -17.27
C SER A 423 -8.43 29.36 -18.35
N ASP A 424 -8.97 29.90 -19.45
CA ASP A 424 -9.32 29.12 -20.64
C ASP A 424 -8.03 28.69 -21.36
N ALA A 425 -7.33 27.71 -20.78
CA ALA A 425 -6.24 27.03 -21.47
C ALA A 425 -6.74 26.43 -22.81
N ALA A 426 -8.01 25.99 -22.85
CA ALA A 426 -8.67 25.49 -24.05
C ALA A 426 -8.78 26.53 -25.18
N ALA A 427 -9.16 27.79 -24.88
CA ALA A 427 -9.25 28.84 -25.89
C ALA A 427 -7.88 29.21 -26.48
N THR A 428 -6.81 29.02 -25.70
CA THR A 428 -5.43 29.28 -26.13
C THR A 428 -4.94 28.18 -27.08
N VAL A 429 -5.31 26.91 -26.82
CA VAL A 429 -4.98 25.77 -27.69
C VAL A 429 -5.74 25.85 -29.02
N GLU A 430 -7.03 26.19 -29.04
CA GLU A 430 -7.77 26.43 -30.29
C GLU A 430 -7.13 27.57 -31.11
N GLY A 431 -6.68 28.64 -30.45
CA GLY A 431 -5.99 29.75 -31.12
C GLY A 431 -4.69 29.35 -31.80
N VAL A 432 -3.89 28.47 -31.17
CA VAL A 432 -2.65 27.92 -31.76
C VAL A 432 -2.97 26.90 -32.84
N PHE A 433 -3.94 26.01 -32.62
CA PHE A 433 -4.34 24.98 -33.58
C PHE A 433 -4.92 25.58 -34.87
N ASN A 434 -5.75 26.61 -34.75
CA ASN A 434 -6.27 27.37 -35.88
C ASN A 434 -5.18 28.13 -36.64
N ARG A 435 -4.16 28.63 -35.93
CA ARG A 435 -3.04 29.33 -36.56
C ARG A 435 -2.09 28.39 -37.29
N ILE A 436 -1.92 27.16 -36.79
CA ILE A 436 -1.18 26.07 -37.47
C ILE A 436 -1.96 25.58 -38.69
N ASN A 437 -3.27 25.33 -38.55
CA ASN A 437 -4.12 24.85 -39.66
C ASN A 437 -4.26 25.88 -40.80
N ASN A 438 -4.13 27.17 -40.51
CA ASN A 438 -4.19 28.25 -41.49
C ASN A 438 -2.81 28.71 -41.99
N LEU A 439 -1.74 27.95 -41.76
CA LEU A 439 -0.47 28.23 -42.42
C LEU A 439 -0.64 27.96 -43.92
N PRO A 440 -0.29 28.92 -44.80
CA PRO A 440 -0.41 28.75 -46.25
C PRO A 440 0.72 27.87 -46.78
N ILE A 441 0.67 26.58 -46.43
CA ILE A 441 1.68 25.61 -46.85
C ILE A 441 1.65 25.46 -48.38
N GLU A 442 0.49 25.61 -49.02
CA GLU A 442 0.40 25.63 -50.49
C GLU A 442 1.20 26.77 -51.11
N GLU A 443 1.15 27.99 -50.56
CA GLU A 443 1.89 29.15 -51.11
C GLU A 443 3.41 28.98 -50.96
N LEU A 444 3.85 28.40 -49.83
CA LEU A 444 5.26 28.10 -49.59
C LEU A 444 5.78 27.01 -50.52
N LEU A 445 4.99 25.96 -50.76
CA LEU A 445 5.34 24.90 -51.70
C LEU A 445 5.31 25.43 -53.15
N SER A 446 4.34 26.26 -53.52
CA SER A 446 4.30 26.90 -54.84
C SER A 446 5.50 27.81 -55.06
N SER A 447 5.89 28.62 -54.07
CA SER A 447 7.08 29.48 -54.15
C SER A 447 8.38 28.68 -54.26
N ALA A 448 8.45 27.52 -53.57
CA ALA A 448 9.59 26.61 -53.67
C ALA A 448 9.67 25.93 -55.04
N ILE A 449 8.53 25.51 -55.60
CA ILE A 449 8.44 24.91 -56.93
C ILE A 449 8.78 25.96 -58.00
N GLU A 450 8.23 27.17 -57.94
CA GLU A 450 8.56 28.26 -58.88
C GLU A 450 10.04 28.64 -58.83
N PHE A 451 10.65 28.63 -57.64
CA PHE A 451 12.09 28.84 -57.51
C PHE A 451 12.90 27.73 -58.17
N LEU A 452 12.49 26.46 -58.00
CA LEU A 452 13.15 25.32 -58.62
C LEU A 452 12.96 25.31 -60.14
N ASP A 453 11.76 25.61 -60.64
CA ASP A 453 11.49 25.78 -62.07
C ASP A 453 12.30 26.94 -62.66
N SER A 454 12.44 28.05 -61.93
CA SER A 454 13.27 29.19 -62.35
C SER A 454 14.76 28.84 -62.35
N ALA A 455 15.23 28.03 -61.40
CA ALA A 455 16.60 27.56 -61.33
C ALA A 455 16.91 26.53 -62.44
N GLU A 456 15.96 25.65 -62.76
CA GLU A 456 16.08 24.68 -63.85
C GLU A 456 16.03 25.37 -65.22
N ALA A 457 15.14 26.36 -65.40
CA ALA A 457 15.10 27.19 -66.60
C ALA A 457 16.41 28.00 -66.79
N PHE A 458 16.99 28.53 -65.70
CA PHE A 458 18.26 29.25 -65.73
C PHE A 458 19.46 28.35 -66.11
N VAL A 459 19.41 27.07 -65.76
CA VAL A 459 20.47 26.09 -66.08
C VAL A 459 20.29 25.49 -67.49
N SER A 460 19.06 25.52 -68.04
CA SER A 460 18.69 24.89 -69.32
C SER A 460 18.79 25.82 -70.53
N ASP A 461 18.98 27.12 -70.34
CA ASP A 461 19.00 28.10 -71.42
C ASP A 461 20.41 28.23 -72.02
N GLU A 462 20.62 27.56 -73.16
CA GLU A 462 21.90 27.54 -73.88
C GLU A 462 22.13 28.82 -74.73
N ASP A 463 21.15 29.74 -74.79
CA ASP A 463 21.21 31.00 -75.56
C ASP A 463 21.66 32.23 -74.74
N LEU A 464 21.91 32.10 -73.43
CA LEU A 464 22.32 33.22 -72.57
C LEU A 464 23.83 33.51 -72.53
N ARG A 465 24.54 33.22 -73.63
CA ARG A 465 25.95 33.61 -73.79
C ARG A 465 26.20 34.93 -74.51
N GLU A 466 25.21 35.60 -75.11
CA GLU A 466 25.49 36.83 -75.88
C GLU A 466 24.40 37.93 -75.86
N THR A 467 23.99 38.50 -74.73
CA THR A 467 23.39 39.86 -74.78
C THR A 467 23.45 40.66 -73.47
N PRO A 468 24.07 41.86 -73.46
CA PRO A 468 24.16 42.72 -72.28
C PRO A 468 23.11 43.86 -72.31
N GLN A 469 21.81 43.55 -72.43
CA GLN A 469 20.76 44.59 -72.39
C GLN A 469 19.87 44.56 -71.13
N ASP A 470 19.74 43.44 -70.41
CA ASP A 470 18.91 43.38 -69.19
C ASP A 470 19.61 43.80 -67.89
N LEU A 471 20.93 44.05 -67.94
CA LEU A 471 21.70 44.50 -66.76
C LEU A 471 21.35 45.93 -66.30
N ARG A 472 20.71 46.76 -67.12
CA ARG A 472 20.40 48.16 -66.74
C ARG A 472 19.09 48.30 -65.96
N ALA A 473 18.16 47.35 -66.08
CA ALA A 473 16.94 47.34 -65.29
C ALA A 473 17.21 46.87 -63.84
N LEU A 474 18.03 45.82 -63.68
CA LEU A 474 18.45 45.31 -62.36
C LEU A 474 19.35 46.29 -61.57
N LEU A 475 20.05 47.21 -62.24
CA LEU A 475 20.84 48.26 -61.57
C LEU A 475 19.99 49.45 -61.06
N GLY A 476 18.72 49.54 -61.47
CA GLY A 476 17.76 50.52 -60.95
C GLY A 476 17.18 50.13 -59.59
N ASP A 477 16.77 48.87 -59.44
CA ASP A 477 16.08 48.38 -58.25
C ASP A 477 17.01 48.17 -57.04
N VAL A 478 18.29 47.89 -57.28
CA VAL A 478 19.31 47.77 -56.21
C VAL A 478 19.60 49.14 -55.56
N ARG A 479 19.41 50.26 -56.27
CA ARG A 479 19.69 51.60 -55.73
C ARG A 479 18.61 52.10 -54.76
N GLY A 480 17.38 51.59 -54.90
CA GLY A 480 16.26 51.88 -53.99
C GLY A 480 16.40 51.21 -52.63
N ILE A 481 16.92 49.98 -52.59
CA ILE A 481 17.14 49.23 -51.34
C ILE A 481 18.30 49.83 -50.53
N VAL A 482 19.35 50.33 -51.19
CA VAL A 482 20.54 50.92 -50.53
C VAL A 482 20.32 52.35 -50.00
N THR A 483 19.27 53.05 -50.45
CA THR A 483 18.94 54.41 -49.99
C THR A 483 17.78 54.47 -48.99
N SER A 484 17.18 53.32 -48.66
CA SER A 484 16.11 53.25 -47.66
C SER A 484 16.62 53.59 -46.26
N GLN A 485 15.84 54.38 -45.53
CA GLN A 485 16.15 54.86 -44.17
C GLN A 485 16.38 53.70 -43.18
N ASP A 486 15.80 52.53 -43.45
CA ASP A 486 15.91 51.33 -42.62
C ASP A 486 17.29 50.65 -42.74
N VAL A 487 17.92 50.68 -43.93
CA VAL A 487 19.25 50.08 -44.15
C VAL A 487 20.38 50.97 -43.60
N GLN A 488 20.18 52.30 -43.56
CA GLN A 488 21.16 53.24 -43.02
C GLN A 488 21.27 53.19 -41.48
N ASN A 489 20.24 52.67 -40.78
CA ASN A 489 20.23 52.56 -39.32
C ASN A 489 20.83 51.25 -38.78
N ILE A 490 21.05 50.25 -39.65
CA ILE A 490 21.58 48.92 -39.27
C ILE A 490 22.96 48.99 -38.59
N PRO A 491 23.94 49.78 -39.06
CA PRO A 491 25.26 49.85 -38.42
C PRO A 491 25.22 50.44 -37.01
N VAL A 492 24.26 51.33 -36.72
CA VAL A 492 24.12 52.00 -35.42
C VAL A 492 23.49 51.06 -34.39
N THR A 493 22.47 50.29 -34.78
CA THR A 493 21.87 49.25 -33.93
C THR A 493 22.80 48.06 -33.69
N LEU A 494 23.63 47.69 -34.66
CA LEU A 494 24.60 46.59 -34.50
C LEU A 494 25.76 46.98 -33.58
N ASN A 495 26.30 48.20 -33.70
CA ASN A 495 27.34 48.70 -32.79
C ASN A 495 26.84 48.89 -31.36
N ALA A 496 25.57 49.27 -31.16
CA ALA A 496 24.96 49.35 -29.84
C ALA A 496 24.73 47.97 -29.20
N ALA A 497 24.42 46.94 -30.00
CA ALA A 497 24.28 45.56 -29.52
C ALA A 497 25.63 44.91 -29.20
N ILE A 498 26.66 45.14 -30.03
CA ILE A 498 28.02 44.64 -29.80
C ILE A 498 28.65 45.31 -28.56
N GLY A 499 28.47 46.62 -28.38
CA GLY A 499 28.96 47.32 -27.19
C GLY A 499 28.32 46.83 -25.88
N ARG A 500 27.02 46.48 -25.89
CA ARG A 500 26.36 45.86 -24.73
C ARG A 500 26.88 44.44 -24.45
N PHE A 501 27.24 43.70 -25.49
CA PHE A 501 27.82 42.37 -25.36
C PHE A 501 29.24 42.40 -24.80
N GLU A 502 30.08 43.34 -25.25
CA GLU A 502 31.43 43.55 -24.70
C GLU A 502 31.39 44.04 -23.25
N THR A 503 30.42 44.90 -22.90
CA THR A 503 30.25 45.37 -21.51
C THR A 503 29.82 44.23 -20.59
N LEU A 504 28.91 43.35 -21.05
CA LEU A 504 28.51 42.13 -20.33
C LEU A 504 29.68 41.15 -20.17
N LEU A 505 30.54 41.00 -21.18
CA LEU A 505 31.74 40.17 -21.11
C LEU A 505 32.76 40.73 -20.12
N ALA A 506 33.00 42.04 -20.14
CA ALA A 506 33.91 42.72 -19.21
C ALA A 506 33.41 42.71 -17.76
N GLN A 507 32.08 42.68 -17.56
CA GLN A 507 31.47 42.52 -16.22
C GLN A 507 31.56 41.07 -15.73
N LEU A 508 31.44 40.08 -16.63
CA LEU A 508 31.68 38.67 -16.31
C LEU A 508 33.16 38.37 -16.00
N GLU A 509 34.09 39.07 -16.64
CA GLU A 509 35.54 38.94 -16.41
C GLU A 509 35.95 39.49 -15.03
N LYS A 510 35.25 40.50 -14.51
CA LYS A 510 35.54 41.11 -13.21
C LYS A 510 35.07 40.28 -12.01
N ASP A 511 34.04 39.44 -12.16
CA ASP A 511 33.39 38.75 -11.04
C ASP A 511 33.90 37.34 -10.74
N GLN A 512 35.21 37.10 -10.93
CA GLN A 512 35.97 35.92 -10.45
C GLN A 512 35.25 34.56 -10.62
N LEU A 513 34.44 34.43 -11.67
CA LEU A 513 33.67 33.23 -11.98
C LEU A 513 34.63 32.09 -12.32
N ALA A 514 35.71 32.39 -13.03
CA ALA A 514 36.77 31.42 -13.33
C ALA A 514 37.45 30.86 -12.08
N THR A 515 37.64 31.66 -11.02
CA THR A 515 38.27 31.20 -9.78
C THR A 515 37.33 30.32 -8.95
N ARG A 516 36.03 30.63 -8.94
CA ARG A 516 35.00 29.80 -8.29
C ARG A 516 34.68 28.54 -9.09
N LEU A 517 34.70 28.61 -10.42
CA LEU A 517 34.52 27.47 -11.30
C LEU A 517 35.73 26.54 -11.22
N ALA A 518 36.96 27.06 -11.14
CA ALA A 518 38.16 26.26 -10.92
C ALA A 518 38.11 25.56 -9.56
N ALA A 519 37.72 26.26 -8.48
CA ALA A 519 37.55 25.65 -7.17
C ALA A 519 36.42 24.59 -7.14
N ALA A 520 35.33 24.81 -7.87
CA ALA A 520 34.24 23.85 -8.01
C ALA A 520 34.62 22.65 -8.88
N VAL A 521 35.43 22.85 -9.92
CA VAL A 521 35.97 21.80 -10.80
C VAL A 521 37.03 20.98 -10.07
N ASP A 522 37.89 21.60 -9.25
CA ASP A 522 38.85 20.89 -8.40
C ASP A 522 38.12 20.08 -7.31
N ALA A 523 37.10 20.65 -6.66
CA ALA A 523 36.26 19.92 -5.71
C ALA A 523 35.48 18.76 -6.37
N ALA A 524 35.03 18.94 -7.61
CA ALA A 524 34.40 17.89 -8.41
C ALA A 524 35.41 16.83 -8.89
N ALA A 525 36.64 17.21 -9.21
CA ALA A 525 37.71 16.30 -9.60
C ALA A 525 38.22 15.47 -8.41
N ASP A 526 38.27 16.04 -7.21
CA ASP A 526 38.61 15.31 -5.99
C ASP A 526 37.47 14.39 -5.54
N ALA A 527 36.20 14.81 -5.72
CA ALA A 527 35.05 13.93 -5.54
C ALA A 527 35.03 12.79 -6.59
N ALA A 528 35.40 13.09 -7.84
CA ALA A 528 35.51 12.08 -8.91
C ALA A 528 36.64 11.09 -8.68
N LYS A 529 37.78 11.51 -8.08
CA LYS A 529 38.86 10.62 -7.62
C LYS A 529 38.40 9.69 -6.48
N GLY A 530 37.49 10.15 -5.63
CA GLY A 530 36.83 9.31 -4.62
C GLY A 530 35.93 8.22 -5.22
N VAL A 531 35.39 8.44 -6.43
CA VAL A 531 34.50 7.49 -7.12
C VAL A 531 35.25 6.59 -8.12
N THR A 532 36.42 6.99 -8.61
CA THR A 532 37.21 6.18 -9.57
C THR A 532 37.92 4.97 -8.97
N ALA A 533 37.81 4.73 -7.66
CA ALA A 533 38.24 3.48 -7.04
C ALA A 533 37.25 2.31 -7.23
N SER A 534 36.13 2.48 -7.96
CA SER A 534 35.10 1.42 -8.06
C SER A 534 34.37 1.25 -9.39
N VAL A 535 34.90 1.72 -10.54
CA VAL A 535 34.19 1.49 -11.83
C VAL A 535 35.14 1.13 -12.99
N GLU A 536 35.36 -0.17 -13.19
CA GLU A 536 35.74 -0.74 -14.49
C GLU A 536 34.46 -1.00 -15.32
N GLY A 537 34.37 -0.49 -16.55
CA GLY A 537 33.37 -0.93 -17.54
C GLY A 537 32.68 0.16 -18.38
N VAL A 538 32.70 1.43 -17.97
CA VAL A 538 31.94 2.50 -18.65
C VAL A 538 32.44 2.87 -20.06
N PRO A 539 33.76 2.81 -20.41
CA PRO A 539 34.20 3.15 -21.76
C PRO A 539 33.62 2.25 -22.87
N ALA A 540 33.25 1.01 -22.56
CA ALA A 540 32.68 0.07 -23.54
C ALA A 540 31.26 0.46 -23.97
N LEU A 541 30.48 1.07 -23.06
CA LEU A 541 29.07 1.41 -23.30
C LEU A 541 28.91 2.59 -24.26
N VAL A 542 29.86 3.53 -24.25
CA VAL A 542 29.85 4.70 -25.15
C VAL A 542 30.16 4.27 -26.58
N THR A 543 31.07 3.30 -26.77
CA THR A 543 31.40 2.75 -28.09
C THR A 543 30.26 1.91 -28.68
N GLU A 544 29.48 1.21 -27.85
CA GLU A 544 28.29 0.49 -28.33
C GLU A 544 27.17 1.45 -28.78
N LEU A 545 27.00 2.60 -28.13
CA LEU A 545 25.95 3.57 -28.48
C LEU A 545 26.23 4.29 -29.81
N GLU A 546 27.49 4.61 -30.11
CA GLU A 546 27.87 5.19 -31.41
C GLU A 546 27.68 4.19 -32.57
N ALA A 547 27.91 2.90 -32.32
CA ALA A 547 27.72 1.84 -33.32
C ALA A 547 26.23 1.58 -33.63
N VAL A 548 25.33 1.76 -32.65
CA VAL A 548 23.88 1.66 -32.85
C VAL A 548 23.34 2.88 -33.61
N ALA A 549 23.83 4.08 -33.31
CA ALA A 549 23.45 5.30 -34.02
C ALA A 549 23.85 5.26 -35.50
N ALA A 550 25.02 4.70 -35.84
CA ALA A 550 25.49 4.54 -37.22
C ALA A 550 24.70 3.48 -38.03
N LYS A 551 24.11 2.48 -37.36
CA LYS A 551 23.26 1.46 -38.02
C LYS A 551 21.84 1.94 -38.26
N ALA A 552 21.33 2.84 -37.44
CA ALA A 552 19.98 3.39 -37.59
C ALA A 552 19.86 4.35 -38.79
N SER A 553 20.94 5.01 -39.20
CA SER A 553 20.97 5.94 -40.34
C SER A 553 21.06 5.27 -41.72
N ALA A 554 21.11 3.94 -41.81
CA ALA A 554 21.35 3.21 -43.06
C ALA A 554 20.20 2.25 -43.48
N LEU A 555 19.03 2.31 -42.83
CA LEU A 555 17.89 1.46 -43.18
C LEU A 555 17.03 2.11 -44.29
N PRO A 556 16.85 1.48 -45.47
CA PRO A 556 15.93 1.98 -46.49
C PRO A 556 14.47 1.82 -46.04
N LEU A 557 13.67 2.88 -46.25
CA LEU A 557 12.25 3.00 -45.86
C LEU A 557 11.34 1.89 -46.42
N ASP A 558 11.78 1.17 -47.47
CA ASP A 558 11.04 0.06 -48.09
C ASP A 558 10.93 -1.20 -47.20
N ALA A 559 11.80 -1.35 -46.19
CA ALA A 559 11.72 -2.48 -45.25
C ALA A 559 10.62 -2.27 -44.18
N LEU A 560 10.31 -1.01 -43.85
CA LEU A 560 9.35 -0.64 -42.81
C LEU A 560 7.89 -0.83 -43.27
N THR A 561 7.62 -0.56 -44.54
CA THR A 561 6.30 -0.83 -45.16
C THR A 561 6.03 -2.33 -45.29
N THR A 562 7.06 -3.14 -45.56
CA THR A 562 6.96 -4.60 -45.63
C THR A 562 6.63 -5.21 -44.26
N GLN A 563 7.24 -4.70 -43.19
CA GLN A 563 6.96 -5.15 -41.82
C GLN A 563 5.58 -4.69 -41.31
N LEU A 564 5.15 -3.48 -41.65
CA LEU A 564 3.81 -3.01 -41.32
C LEU A 564 2.73 -3.84 -42.02
N THR A 565 2.93 -4.22 -43.28
CA THR A 565 2.00 -5.07 -44.04
C THR A 565 1.94 -6.50 -43.48
N ALA A 566 3.07 -7.04 -43.01
CA ALA A 566 3.11 -8.36 -42.35
C ALA A 566 2.42 -8.34 -40.98
N LEU A 567 2.47 -7.22 -40.27
CA LEU A 567 1.80 -7.05 -38.99
C LEU A 567 0.27 -6.96 -39.16
N THR A 568 -0.23 -6.25 -40.17
CA THR A 568 -1.66 -6.23 -40.50
C THR A 568 -2.16 -7.58 -40.99
N ALA A 569 -1.38 -8.30 -41.79
CA ALA A 569 -1.74 -9.66 -42.22
C ALA A 569 -1.83 -10.64 -41.03
N SER A 570 -0.93 -10.51 -40.05
CA SER A 570 -0.94 -11.34 -38.83
C SER A 570 -2.12 -10.99 -37.91
N ALA A 571 -2.55 -9.73 -37.89
CA ALA A 571 -3.73 -9.30 -37.14
C ALA A 571 -5.04 -9.82 -37.76
N ASP A 572 -5.15 -9.80 -39.09
CA ASP A 572 -6.30 -10.38 -39.81
C ASP A 572 -6.37 -11.91 -39.67
N GLU A 573 -5.22 -12.59 -39.58
CA GLU A 573 -5.17 -14.04 -39.35
C GLU A 573 -5.71 -14.43 -37.96
N ILE A 574 -5.41 -13.63 -36.93
CA ILE A 574 -5.90 -13.86 -35.56
C ILE A 574 -7.41 -13.55 -35.45
N LEU A 575 -7.86 -12.45 -36.04
CA LEU A 575 -9.27 -12.06 -36.06
C LEU A 575 -10.13 -12.94 -36.98
N GLY A 576 -9.51 -13.62 -37.93
CA GLY A 576 -10.14 -14.58 -38.83
C GLY A 576 -10.34 -15.99 -38.25
N THR A 577 -9.73 -16.29 -37.09
CA THR A 577 -9.83 -17.62 -36.47
C THR A 577 -11.25 -17.95 -36.02
N ASP A 578 -11.66 -19.21 -36.19
CA ASP A 578 -13.00 -19.67 -35.76
C ASP A 578 -13.24 -19.45 -34.27
N ALA A 579 -12.18 -19.49 -33.44
CA ALA A 579 -12.23 -19.16 -32.01
C ALA A 579 -12.59 -17.69 -31.76
N ALA A 580 -12.04 -16.73 -32.53
CA ALA A 580 -12.39 -15.32 -32.41
C ALA A 580 -13.84 -15.04 -32.85
N ARG A 581 -14.37 -15.83 -33.79
CA ARG A 581 -15.76 -15.73 -34.26
C ARG A 581 -16.77 -16.37 -33.30
N GLN A 582 -16.38 -17.39 -32.57
CA GLN A 582 -17.24 -18.10 -31.61
C GLN A 582 -17.31 -17.43 -30.24
N LEU A 583 -16.32 -16.61 -29.88
CA LEU A 583 -16.22 -15.92 -28.59
C LEU A 583 -17.50 -15.17 -28.16
N PRO A 584 -18.23 -14.43 -29.03
CA PRO A 584 -19.47 -13.77 -28.64
C PRO A 584 -20.61 -14.75 -28.33
N ALA A 585 -20.65 -15.90 -29.02
CA ALA A 585 -21.64 -16.94 -28.78
C ALA A 585 -21.38 -17.68 -27.46
N ASP A 586 -20.11 -17.96 -27.15
CA ASP A 586 -19.69 -18.60 -25.91
C ASP A 586 -19.94 -17.70 -24.69
N LEU A 587 -19.68 -16.39 -24.82
CA LEU A 587 -20.04 -15.40 -23.81
C LEU A 587 -21.56 -15.30 -23.61
N GLY A 588 -22.34 -15.38 -24.70
CA GLY A 588 -23.80 -15.43 -24.64
C GLY A 588 -24.32 -16.68 -23.92
N ALA A 589 -23.70 -17.84 -24.15
CA ALA A 589 -24.03 -19.08 -23.47
C ALA A 589 -23.71 -19.02 -21.97
N ALA A 590 -22.52 -18.52 -21.60
CA ALA A 590 -22.12 -18.35 -20.21
C ALA A 590 -23.05 -17.38 -19.45
N LEU A 591 -23.47 -16.27 -20.08
CA LEU A 591 -24.41 -15.33 -19.48
C LEU A 591 -25.83 -15.92 -19.32
N LYS A 592 -26.21 -16.85 -20.19
CA LYS A 592 -27.48 -17.58 -20.08
C LYS A 592 -27.46 -18.58 -18.93
N GLU A 593 -26.34 -19.27 -18.73
CA GLU A 593 -26.09 -20.19 -17.60
C GLU A 593 -26.18 -19.46 -16.25
N ILE A 594 -25.57 -18.27 -16.16
CA ILE A 594 -25.60 -17.41 -14.96
C ILE A 594 -27.02 -16.92 -14.66
N ASN A 595 -27.78 -16.53 -15.68
CA ASN A 595 -29.18 -16.14 -15.49
C ASN A 595 -30.07 -17.31 -15.08
N ALA A 596 -29.79 -18.53 -15.57
CA ALA A 596 -30.53 -19.73 -15.17
C ALA A 596 -30.25 -20.11 -13.71
N THR A 597 -28.99 -20.09 -13.28
CA THR A 597 -28.61 -20.33 -11.87
C THR A 597 -29.17 -19.26 -10.93
N LEU A 598 -29.22 -17.99 -11.35
CA LEU A 598 -29.86 -16.92 -10.58
C LEU A 598 -31.40 -17.06 -10.52
N ALA A 599 -32.03 -17.61 -11.56
CA ALA A 599 -33.47 -17.90 -11.56
C ALA A 599 -33.81 -19.08 -10.62
N GLU A 600 -32.95 -20.10 -10.57
CA GLU A 600 -33.06 -21.26 -9.69
C GLU A 600 -32.87 -20.88 -8.21
N LEU A 601 -31.95 -19.96 -7.92
CA LEU A 601 -31.76 -19.38 -6.58
C LEU A 601 -32.93 -18.50 -6.14
N ARG A 602 -33.60 -17.80 -7.08
CA ARG A 602 -34.80 -16.99 -6.78
C ARG A 602 -36.06 -17.81 -6.52
N GLN A 603 -36.17 -19.03 -7.05
CA GLN A 603 -37.34 -19.89 -6.88
C GLN A 603 -37.31 -20.79 -5.63
N GLY A 604 -36.27 -20.69 -4.79
CA GLY A 604 -36.24 -21.32 -3.47
C GLY A 604 -36.18 -22.84 -3.55
N GLY A 605 -34.98 -23.39 -3.70
CA GLY A 605 -34.79 -24.83 -3.86
C GLY A 605 -33.47 -25.38 -3.33
N ALA A 606 -32.98 -24.90 -2.19
CA ALA A 606 -31.81 -25.49 -1.53
C ALA A 606 -32.19 -26.63 -0.59
N VAL A 607 -32.81 -27.71 -1.09
CA VAL A 607 -32.72 -29.06 -0.50
C VAL A 607 -32.98 -30.11 -1.59
N THR A 608 -32.12 -31.13 -1.64
CA THR A 608 -32.14 -32.40 -2.41
C THR A 608 -31.70 -32.40 -3.88
N ASN A 609 -30.41 -32.71 -4.12
CA ASN A 609 -30.08 -33.78 -5.07
C ASN A 609 -28.65 -34.34 -4.89
N ILE A 610 -28.51 -35.45 -4.17
CA ILE A 610 -27.24 -36.20 -4.01
C ILE A 610 -26.76 -36.80 -5.36
N ASN A 611 -27.65 -36.92 -6.36
CA ASN A 611 -27.26 -37.40 -7.69
C ASN A 611 -26.54 -36.33 -8.54
N ALA A 612 -26.79 -35.04 -8.31
CA ALA A 612 -26.11 -33.96 -9.04
C ALA A 612 -24.64 -33.81 -8.61
N THR A 613 -24.35 -34.10 -7.33
CA THR A 613 -22.97 -34.11 -6.80
C THR A 613 -22.13 -35.26 -7.42
N LEU A 614 -22.75 -36.39 -7.76
CA LEU A 614 -22.05 -37.51 -8.40
C LEU A 614 -21.78 -37.28 -9.89
N ASP A 615 -22.67 -36.58 -10.61
CA ASP A 615 -22.46 -36.22 -12.01
C ASP A 615 -21.45 -35.08 -12.18
N SER A 616 -21.46 -34.09 -11.29
CA SER A 616 -20.43 -33.04 -11.26
C SER A 616 -19.04 -33.58 -10.92
N THR A 617 -18.96 -34.64 -10.10
CA THR A 617 -17.68 -35.33 -9.83
C THR A 617 -17.17 -36.12 -11.04
N ARG A 618 -18.07 -36.70 -11.87
CA ARG A 618 -17.68 -37.34 -13.15
C ARG A 618 -17.28 -36.33 -14.21
N GLN A 619 -18.02 -35.22 -14.37
CA GLN A 619 -17.67 -34.16 -15.30
C GLN A 619 -16.35 -33.46 -14.93
N ALA A 620 -16.06 -33.28 -13.65
CA ALA A 620 -14.77 -32.78 -13.19
C ALA A 620 -13.63 -33.76 -13.51
N ALA A 621 -13.85 -35.07 -13.35
CA ALA A 621 -12.88 -36.09 -13.72
C ALA A 621 -12.65 -36.14 -15.26
N ASP A 622 -13.70 -35.99 -16.06
CA ASP A 622 -13.60 -35.95 -17.53
C ASP A 622 -12.93 -34.65 -18.03
N ALA A 623 -13.18 -33.50 -17.38
CA ALA A 623 -12.52 -32.23 -17.69
C ALA A 623 -11.02 -32.25 -17.35
N VAL A 624 -10.63 -32.87 -16.22
CA VAL A 624 -9.23 -33.10 -15.85
C VAL A 624 -8.57 -34.08 -16.82
N ALA A 625 -9.26 -35.15 -17.24
CA ALA A 625 -8.76 -36.09 -18.25
C ALA A 625 -8.53 -35.43 -19.62
N THR A 626 -9.40 -34.49 -20.01
CA THR A 626 -9.30 -33.74 -21.27
C THR A 626 -8.15 -32.73 -21.23
N SER A 627 -7.96 -31.97 -20.15
CA SER A 627 -6.80 -31.06 -19.99
C SER A 627 -5.45 -31.79 -19.89
N THR A 628 -5.45 -33.08 -19.52
CA THR A 628 -4.22 -33.89 -19.47
C THR A 628 -3.76 -34.31 -20.88
N GLN A 629 -4.65 -34.33 -21.88
CA GLN A 629 -4.31 -34.66 -23.26
C GLN A 629 -3.60 -33.51 -24.01
N ASP A 630 -3.80 -32.26 -23.58
CA ASP A 630 -3.21 -31.08 -24.22
C ASP A 630 -1.84 -30.67 -23.64
N LEU A 631 -1.50 -31.20 -22.47
CA LEU A 631 -0.23 -30.95 -21.76
C LEU A 631 1.02 -31.27 -22.60
N PRO A 632 1.11 -32.38 -23.35
CA PRO A 632 2.24 -32.66 -24.23
C PRO A 632 2.41 -31.61 -25.34
N ALA A 633 1.30 -31.15 -25.93
CA ALA A 633 1.33 -30.12 -26.97
C ALA A 633 1.75 -28.74 -26.42
N LEU A 634 1.37 -28.44 -25.18
CA LEU A 634 1.78 -27.22 -24.49
C LEU A 634 3.27 -27.22 -24.17
N VAL A 635 3.80 -28.35 -23.69
CA VAL A 635 5.24 -28.55 -23.43
C VAL A 635 6.05 -28.43 -24.72
N ASP A 636 5.57 -28.98 -25.83
CA ASP A 636 6.23 -28.86 -27.13
C ASP A 636 6.15 -27.44 -27.72
N ARG A 637 5.13 -26.64 -27.36
CA ARG A 637 5.09 -25.21 -27.69
C ARG A 637 6.11 -24.41 -26.89
N ILE A 638 6.18 -24.66 -25.58
CA ILE A 638 7.15 -23.99 -24.70
C ILE A 638 8.58 -24.30 -25.13
N ARG A 639 8.88 -25.57 -25.47
CA ARG A 639 10.19 -25.97 -25.99
C ARG A 639 10.57 -25.23 -27.27
N ARG A 640 9.66 -25.14 -28.24
CA ARG A 640 9.92 -24.41 -29.49
C ARG A 640 10.18 -22.92 -29.26
N VAL A 641 9.43 -22.29 -28.37
CA VAL A 641 9.67 -20.89 -28.00
C VAL A 641 11.04 -20.73 -27.33
N PHE A 642 11.43 -21.69 -26.49
CA PHE A 642 12.72 -21.68 -25.81
C PHE A 642 13.89 -21.92 -26.77
N ASP A 643 13.77 -22.88 -27.68
CA ASP A 643 14.77 -23.17 -28.71
C ASP A 643 14.94 -21.97 -29.64
N GLN A 644 13.84 -21.32 -30.00
CA GLN A 644 13.86 -20.11 -30.83
C GLN A 644 14.50 -18.94 -30.07
N ALA A 645 14.17 -18.73 -28.80
CA ALA A 645 14.84 -17.72 -27.96
C ALA A 645 16.33 -18.02 -27.79
N SER A 646 16.72 -19.28 -27.56
CA SER A 646 18.11 -19.69 -27.40
C SER A 646 18.91 -19.55 -28.71
N ALA A 647 18.30 -19.83 -29.86
CA ALA A 647 18.91 -19.62 -31.17
C ALA A 647 19.06 -18.13 -31.51
N THR A 648 18.05 -17.31 -31.17
CA THR A 648 18.14 -15.85 -31.31
C THR A 648 19.25 -15.29 -30.42
N ILE A 649 19.34 -15.72 -29.15
CA ILE A 649 20.37 -15.27 -28.20
C ILE A 649 21.77 -15.76 -28.61
N ALA A 650 21.91 -17.00 -29.11
CA ALA A 650 23.17 -17.50 -29.65
C ALA A 650 23.61 -16.73 -30.90
N GLY A 651 22.66 -16.22 -31.69
CA GLY A 651 22.91 -15.31 -32.82
C GLY A 651 23.49 -13.95 -32.39
N TYR A 652 23.18 -13.49 -31.17
CA TYR A 652 23.74 -12.27 -30.58
C TYR A 652 25.08 -12.48 -29.86
N ASN A 653 25.48 -13.72 -29.56
CA ASN A 653 26.71 -14.07 -28.82
C ASN A 653 27.99 -14.08 -29.69
N LYS A 654 28.13 -13.13 -30.63
CA LYS A 654 29.37 -12.90 -31.39
C LYS A 654 30.25 -11.77 -30.83
N GLY A 655 29.88 -11.20 -29.68
CA GLY A 655 30.71 -10.29 -28.90
C GLY A 655 30.58 -10.64 -27.41
N GLU A 656 31.68 -10.55 -26.67
CA GLU A 656 31.86 -11.06 -25.29
C GLU A 656 31.04 -10.34 -24.19
N THR A 657 29.81 -9.88 -24.48
CA THR A 657 29.02 -8.99 -23.62
C THR A 657 27.66 -9.58 -23.19
N LEU A 658 27.60 -10.87 -22.85
CA LEU A 658 26.46 -11.39 -22.07
C LEU A 658 26.93 -11.96 -20.73
N SER A 659 26.47 -11.35 -19.63
CA SER A 659 26.94 -11.63 -18.27
C SER A 659 26.69 -13.08 -17.85
N ARG A 660 27.54 -13.58 -16.94
CA ARG A 660 27.41 -14.92 -16.34
C ARG A 660 26.05 -15.13 -15.67
N ASP A 661 25.39 -14.05 -15.27
CA ASP A 661 24.09 -14.05 -14.60
C ASP A 661 22.94 -14.33 -15.57
N ALA A 662 23.01 -13.86 -16.81
CA ALA A 662 22.04 -14.23 -17.85
C ALA A 662 22.15 -15.72 -18.20
N GLN A 663 23.38 -16.27 -18.22
CA GLN A 663 23.59 -17.71 -18.41
C GLN A 663 23.18 -18.54 -17.17
N ALA A 664 23.28 -17.99 -15.96
CA ALA A 664 22.76 -18.60 -14.75
C ALA A 664 21.22 -18.63 -14.77
N ALA A 665 20.57 -17.51 -15.08
CA ALA A 665 19.12 -17.39 -15.18
C ALA A 665 18.54 -18.35 -16.24
N LEU A 666 19.16 -18.44 -17.42
CA LEU A 666 18.72 -19.38 -18.46
C LEU A 666 18.88 -20.85 -18.03
N ARG A 667 19.93 -21.19 -17.27
CA ARG A 667 20.10 -22.54 -16.71
C ARG A 667 19.06 -22.84 -15.63
N ASP A 668 18.73 -21.87 -14.78
CA ASP A 668 17.75 -22.06 -13.72
C ASP A 668 16.32 -22.16 -14.28
N ILE A 669 16.00 -21.39 -15.31
CA ILE A 669 14.74 -21.52 -16.05
C ILE A 669 14.66 -22.88 -16.77
N SER A 670 15.75 -23.36 -17.37
CA SER A 670 15.80 -24.70 -17.97
C SER A 670 15.60 -25.82 -16.93
N LYS A 671 16.22 -25.70 -15.75
CA LYS A 671 15.99 -26.65 -14.64
C LYS A 671 14.55 -26.62 -14.13
N ALA A 672 13.93 -25.45 -14.05
CA ALA A 672 12.52 -25.32 -13.66
C ALA A 672 11.59 -25.98 -14.69
N ALA A 673 11.86 -25.80 -15.98
CA ALA A 673 11.11 -26.46 -17.05
C ALA A 673 11.26 -27.99 -17.02
N ASP A 674 12.45 -28.51 -16.73
CA ASP A 674 12.70 -29.95 -16.57
C ASP A 674 11.99 -30.51 -15.33
N ALA A 675 11.96 -29.76 -14.21
CA ALA A 675 11.23 -30.13 -13.01
C ALA A 675 9.71 -30.18 -13.26
N MET A 676 9.14 -29.20 -13.97
CA MET A 676 7.73 -29.23 -14.37
C MET A 676 7.42 -30.39 -15.31
N THR A 677 8.33 -30.72 -16.23
CA THR A 677 8.17 -31.89 -17.12
C THR A 677 8.22 -33.20 -16.33
N SER A 678 9.10 -33.29 -15.34
CA SER A 678 9.19 -34.45 -14.44
C SER A 678 7.91 -34.62 -13.61
N LEU A 679 7.39 -33.52 -13.07
CA LEU A 679 6.12 -33.49 -12.34
C LEU A 679 4.95 -33.90 -13.23
N ALA A 680 4.85 -33.35 -14.44
CA ALA A 680 3.81 -33.71 -15.40
C ALA A 680 3.83 -35.20 -15.73
N ARG A 681 5.00 -35.79 -16.00
CA ARG A 681 5.14 -37.24 -16.24
C ARG A 681 4.86 -38.08 -15.00
N MET A 682 5.15 -37.58 -13.81
CA MET A 682 4.82 -38.25 -12.55
C MET A 682 3.31 -38.30 -12.34
N LEU A 683 2.62 -37.18 -12.57
CA LEU A 683 1.17 -37.07 -12.48
C LEU A 683 0.46 -37.89 -13.56
N GLU A 684 1.01 -37.96 -14.76
CA GLU A 684 0.51 -38.83 -15.84
C GLU A 684 0.64 -40.32 -15.48
N ARG A 685 1.74 -40.71 -14.82
CA ARG A 685 1.93 -42.10 -14.37
C ARG A 685 1.13 -42.47 -13.12
N ASN A 686 0.85 -41.51 -12.24
CA ASN A 686 0.18 -41.72 -10.95
C ASN A 686 -0.89 -40.64 -10.71
N PRO A 687 -2.02 -40.69 -11.43
CA PRO A 687 -3.08 -39.68 -11.29
C PRO A 687 -3.68 -39.62 -9.88
N ASP A 688 -3.61 -40.71 -9.11
CA ASP A 688 -4.05 -40.79 -7.71
C ASP A 688 -3.28 -39.88 -6.74
N ALA A 689 -2.09 -39.39 -7.12
CA ALA A 689 -1.27 -38.50 -6.30
C ALA A 689 -1.97 -37.14 -6.03
N LEU A 690 -2.77 -36.66 -6.99
CA LEU A 690 -3.54 -35.42 -6.87
C LEU A 690 -4.60 -35.47 -5.77
N ILE A 691 -5.17 -36.65 -5.50
CA ILE A 691 -6.22 -36.83 -4.50
C ILE A 691 -5.61 -37.08 -3.10
N ARG A 692 -4.44 -37.73 -3.05
CA ARG A 692 -3.80 -38.09 -1.77
C ARG A 692 -2.79 -37.04 -1.27
N GLY A 693 -2.47 -36.04 -2.08
CA GLY A 693 -1.59 -34.92 -1.72
C GLY A 693 -0.16 -35.33 -1.37
N ARG A 694 0.35 -36.41 -1.97
CA ARG A 694 1.71 -36.93 -1.72
C ARG A 694 2.56 -36.93 -2.97
#